data_AF-A0A8S2RVF5-F1
#
_entry.id   AF-A0A8S2RVF5-F1
#
_cell.length_a   1.000
_cell.length_b   1.000
_cell.length_c   1.000
_cell.angle_alpha   90.00
_cell.angle_beta   90.00
_cell.angle_gamma   90.00
#
_symmetry.space_group_name_H-M   'P 1'
#
loop_
_entity.id
_entity.type
_entity.pdbx_description
1 polymer ?
#
loop_
_entity_poly.entity_id
_entity_poly.type
_entity_poly.pdbx_seq_one_letter_code
_entity_poly.pdbx_strand_id
1 'polypeptide(L)'
;CKAKGLTGIQHIIKQALRRQLSLEKSFNLSADFRTQAQVKSNDWELIAKSLLVGYHTNVFASTKELKDRHDLFVRYNDSIDSDIASLDSQSVLARTVNKTPPALVIARDIRYSTSVRSKAILSFVGEIKPDWVEYQVTRNLQLNNEEEVRLNTNNLFANAASKFSHRISMALNNTTKSARLSGPAGTVFNGELHLRQNMEEEFQFQLDYTNPLTPAKRTNLTRNLESITKMPYIFKPMQWRWENQKQVTITINCNSSTKTCDVTVKGRNSEYKNVKKEFDSFLKWLQDCAVIRHPNSGDFHGETLISTEINLPIQLEAFCVPPRVFRPQVRSKYLDIEERISHITDSKRTTVDLYNGAKGTKATRETRMEVVAWIAVCLFSCKLEGGFVRDWVIGNYTARPANLTGNPKAWISYSNGVPYMNKEVVPADLDCHLPTHAYFDIDRFHDELYKYDITCKVSRQDWRYVLLIDEDAPTGPFTMDLIEPHVALTHDRIDFDVNDLSLEKDYTHEIGMRVDIQQRPYLIEIEAIVDNIKNKRFQILRPIDDFLTERINKMVNIRHWTQMGEPSSVVPNPNPKYSAVLVPLPSPSKLYQDLQKDMQKIGNATIVSIEQVKNPLLEDAYESMKKLIAKQCKGSNPNERSLFHGTKGDGIDGIRDDGFDDRYFSPSGNWGT
;
A
#
# COMPACT_ATOMS: atom_id res chain seq x y z
N CYS A 1 -51.91 17.19 -13.84
CA CYS A 1 -52.79 18.06 -14.67
C CYS A 1 -54.27 17.90 -14.30
N LYS A 2 -54.91 16.73 -14.49
CA LYS A 2 -56.32 16.50 -14.10
C LYS A 2 -56.63 16.82 -12.62
N ALA A 3 -55.80 16.34 -11.69
CA ALA A 3 -55.95 16.63 -10.25
C ALA A 3 -55.73 18.10 -9.85
N LYS A 4 -55.22 18.94 -10.77
CA LYS A 4 -54.96 20.39 -10.58
C LYS A 4 -55.88 21.26 -11.45
N GLY A 5 -56.93 20.70 -12.06
CA GLY A 5 -57.86 21.44 -12.94
C GLY A 5 -57.32 21.82 -14.33
N LEU A 6 -56.10 21.40 -14.68
CA LEU A 6 -55.46 21.74 -15.96
C LEU A 6 -55.83 20.73 -17.05
N THR A 7 -57.11 20.70 -17.45
CA THR A 7 -57.62 19.75 -18.46
C THR A 7 -57.44 20.24 -19.90
N GLY A 8 -57.38 21.55 -20.13
CA GLY A 8 -57.23 22.16 -21.47
C GLY A 8 -55.81 22.05 -22.09
N ILE A 9 -54.79 21.69 -21.30
CA ILE A 9 -53.39 21.66 -21.76
C ILE A 9 -52.99 20.33 -22.42
N GLN A 10 -53.93 19.40 -22.63
CA GLN A 10 -53.66 18.09 -23.23
C GLN A 10 -52.99 18.18 -24.60
N HIS A 11 -53.38 19.18 -25.41
CA HIS A 11 -52.79 19.41 -26.72
C HIS A 11 -51.32 19.86 -26.61
N ILE A 12 -51.00 20.73 -25.64
CA ILE A 12 -49.64 21.20 -25.34
C ILE A 12 -48.76 20.04 -24.88
N ILE A 13 -49.25 19.22 -23.94
CA ILE A 13 -48.52 18.04 -23.43
C ILE A 13 -48.28 17.03 -24.54
N LYS A 14 -49.29 16.76 -25.38
CA LYS A 14 -49.16 15.82 -26.51
C LYS A 14 -48.13 16.32 -27.54
N GLN A 15 -48.08 17.62 -27.81
CA GLN A 15 -47.10 18.23 -28.70
C GLN A 15 -45.69 18.20 -28.10
N ALA A 16 -45.55 18.48 -26.81
CA ALA A 16 -44.29 18.37 -26.08
C ALA A 16 -43.75 16.93 -26.07
N LEU A 17 -44.59 15.93 -25.79
CA LEU A 17 -44.22 14.52 -25.82
C LEU A 17 -43.80 14.05 -27.22
N ARG A 18 -44.51 14.47 -28.28
CA ARG A 18 -44.11 14.18 -29.67
C ARG A 18 -42.77 14.82 -30.01
N ARG A 19 -42.56 16.07 -29.58
CA ARG A 19 -41.29 16.77 -29.77
C ARG A 19 -40.16 16.07 -29.03
N GLN A 20 -40.38 15.63 -27.79
CA GLN A 20 -39.43 14.84 -27.00
C GLN A 20 -39.06 13.53 -27.70
N LEU A 21 -40.04 12.72 -28.12
CA LEU A 21 -39.81 11.46 -28.84
C LEU A 21 -39.03 11.66 -30.15
N SER A 22 -39.32 12.75 -30.88
CA SER A 22 -38.60 13.10 -32.09
C SER A 22 -37.17 13.53 -31.80
N LEU A 23 -36.95 14.36 -30.77
CA LEU A 23 -35.63 14.81 -30.34
C LEU A 23 -34.78 13.63 -29.84
N GLU A 24 -35.37 12.70 -29.09
CA GLU A 24 -34.71 11.49 -28.60
C GLU A 24 -34.25 10.58 -29.75
N LYS A 25 -35.11 10.37 -30.76
CA LYS A 25 -34.72 9.67 -31.99
C LYS A 25 -33.58 10.39 -32.74
N SER A 26 -33.67 11.71 -32.90
CA SER A 26 -32.63 12.50 -33.59
C SER A 26 -31.30 12.53 -32.82
N PHE A 27 -31.34 12.60 -31.49
CA PHE A 27 -30.17 12.60 -30.62
C PHE A 27 -29.38 11.27 -30.71
N ASN A 28 -30.09 10.15 -30.87
CA ASN A 28 -29.48 8.83 -30.98
C ASN A 28 -28.90 8.52 -32.38
N LEU A 29 -29.27 9.27 -33.42
CA LEU A 29 -28.92 8.97 -34.82
C LEU A 29 -27.74 9.80 -35.37
N SER A 30 -27.38 10.93 -34.76
CA SER A 30 -26.40 11.86 -35.34
C SER A 30 -25.35 12.34 -34.33
N ALA A 31 -24.07 12.24 -34.71
CA ALA A 31 -22.96 12.82 -33.94
C ALA A 31 -23.02 14.34 -33.94
N ASP A 32 -23.35 14.97 -35.07
CA ASP A 32 -23.49 16.43 -35.19
C ASP A 32 -24.60 17.00 -34.32
N PHE A 33 -25.73 16.29 -34.18
CA PHE A 33 -26.83 16.73 -33.32
C PHE A 33 -26.44 16.66 -31.83
N ARG A 34 -25.60 15.69 -31.45
CA ARG A 34 -25.00 15.62 -30.10
C ARG A 34 -24.03 16.79 -29.88
N THR A 35 -23.23 17.14 -30.88
CA THR A 35 -22.32 18.31 -30.84
C THR A 35 -23.10 19.64 -30.79
N GLN A 36 -24.22 19.76 -31.51
CA GLN A 36 -25.09 20.95 -31.46
C GLN A 36 -25.89 21.04 -30.16
N ALA A 37 -26.32 19.93 -29.58
CA ALA A 37 -26.95 19.90 -28.26
C ALA A 37 -25.95 20.23 -27.12
N GLN A 38 -24.65 20.13 -27.39
CA GLN A 38 -23.58 20.61 -26.52
C GLN A 38 -23.29 22.10 -26.67
N VAL A 39 -23.95 22.81 -27.61
CA VAL A 39 -23.86 24.28 -27.71
C VAL A 39 -24.47 24.88 -26.45
N LYS A 40 -23.68 25.69 -25.74
CA LYS A 40 -24.11 26.40 -24.53
C LYS A 40 -25.35 27.25 -24.85
N SER A 41 -26.49 26.88 -24.30
CA SER A 41 -27.63 27.79 -24.20
C SER A 41 -27.30 28.86 -23.15
N ASN A 42 -27.54 30.13 -23.49
CA ASN A 42 -27.46 31.23 -22.52
C ASN A 42 -28.56 31.16 -21.45
N ASP A 43 -29.55 30.26 -21.61
CA ASP A 43 -30.71 30.10 -20.73
C ASP A 43 -30.54 28.97 -19.71
N TRP A 44 -29.33 28.39 -19.57
CA TRP A 44 -29.10 27.26 -18.68
C TRP A 44 -29.55 27.51 -17.23
N GLU A 45 -29.38 28.73 -16.73
CA GLU A 45 -29.86 29.10 -15.39
C GLU A 45 -31.39 28.91 -15.24
N LEU A 46 -32.18 29.36 -16.21
CA LEU A 46 -33.63 29.23 -16.19
C LEU A 46 -34.06 27.76 -16.31
N ILE A 47 -33.36 27.00 -17.15
CA ILE A 47 -33.57 25.56 -17.31
C ILE A 47 -33.25 24.83 -16.00
N ALA A 48 -32.09 25.09 -15.40
CA ALA A 48 -31.65 24.49 -14.15
C ALA A 48 -32.62 24.79 -13.01
N LYS A 49 -33.03 26.06 -12.84
CA LYS A 49 -34.03 26.47 -11.84
C LYS A 49 -35.35 25.73 -12.04
N SER A 50 -35.81 25.58 -13.29
CA SER A 50 -37.05 24.84 -13.60
C SER A 50 -36.93 23.35 -13.27
N LEU A 51 -35.78 22.73 -13.56
CA LEU A 51 -35.52 21.33 -13.24
C LEU A 51 -35.46 21.10 -11.74
N LEU A 52 -34.86 22.01 -10.97
CA LEU A 52 -34.78 21.91 -9.50
C LEU A 52 -36.16 21.84 -8.84
N VAL A 53 -37.19 22.46 -9.43
CA VAL A 53 -38.57 22.34 -8.91
C VAL A 53 -39.06 20.89 -8.95
N GLY A 54 -38.75 20.14 -10.01
CA GLY A 54 -39.21 18.76 -10.21
C GLY A 54 -38.23 17.68 -9.74
N TYR A 55 -36.93 17.99 -9.67
CA TYR A 55 -35.85 17.02 -9.50
C TYR A 55 -34.88 17.41 -8.36
N HIS A 56 -35.33 18.17 -7.37
CA HIS A 56 -34.48 18.59 -6.24
C HIS A 56 -33.82 17.41 -5.51
N THR A 57 -34.46 16.23 -5.47
CA THR A 57 -33.89 15.03 -4.87
C THR A 57 -32.64 14.55 -5.60
N ASN A 58 -32.46 14.87 -6.89
CA ASN A 58 -31.35 14.43 -7.73
C ASN A 58 -30.20 15.45 -7.80
N VAL A 59 -30.09 16.34 -6.81
CA VAL A 59 -28.93 17.20 -6.67
C VAL A 59 -27.81 16.44 -5.98
N PHE A 60 -26.62 16.50 -6.57
CA PHE A 60 -25.42 15.92 -6.01
C PHE A 60 -24.37 17.00 -5.76
N ALA A 61 -23.70 16.88 -4.62
CA ALA A 61 -22.57 17.69 -4.25
C ALA A 61 -21.27 16.92 -4.47
N SER A 62 -20.28 17.60 -5.04
CA SER A 62 -18.92 17.09 -5.09
C SER A 62 -18.40 16.92 -3.67
N THR A 63 -17.94 15.71 -3.34
CA THR A 63 -17.35 15.44 -2.03
C THR A 63 -16.02 16.18 -1.85
N LYS A 64 -15.39 16.62 -2.95
CA LYS A 64 -14.24 17.53 -2.91
C LYS A 64 -14.59 18.83 -2.16
N GLU A 65 -15.71 19.47 -2.49
CA GLU A 65 -16.11 20.70 -1.79
C GLU A 65 -16.43 20.43 -0.32
N LEU A 66 -16.95 19.24 -0.02
CA LEU A 66 -17.23 18.81 1.35
C LEU A 66 -15.99 18.31 2.12
N LYS A 67 -14.78 18.54 1.59
CA LYS A 67 -13.49 18.14 2.19
C LYS A 67 -13.37 16.63 2.39
N ASP A 68 -13.77 15.88 1.38
CA ASP A 68 -13.65 14.42 1.29
C ASP A 68 -13.12 14.03 -0.12
N ARG A 69 -13.32 12.78 -0.59
CA ARG A 69 -12.77 12.27 -1.86
C ARG A 69 -12.94 13.23 -3.06
N HIS A 70 -11.92 13.30 -3.92
CA HIS A 70 -11.91 14.22 -5.07
C HIS A 70 -12.88 13.86 -6.20
N ASP A 71 -13.16 12.57 -6.37
CA ASP A 71 -13.78 11.97 -7.56
C ASP A 71 -15.24 11.53 -7.35
N LEU A 72 -15.77 11.74 -6.15
CA LEU A 72 -17.10 11.30 -5.75
C LEU A 72 -18.09 12.45 -5.64
N PHE A 73 -19.35 12.06 -5.77
CA PHE A 73 -20.52 12.89 -5.60
C PHE A 73 -21.45 12.22 -4.60
N VAL A 74 -21.99 13.00 -3.68
CA VAL A 74 -22.99 12.55 -2.73
C VAL A 74 -24.30 13.27 -2.99
N ARG A 75 -25.42 12.55 -2.91
CA ARG A 75 -26.72 13.20 -3.01
C ARG A 75 -26.86 14.23 -1.89
N TYR A 76 -27.15 15.47 -2.25
CA TYR A 76 -27.21 16.57 -1.30
C TYR A 76 -28.61 16.69 -0.71
N ASN A 77 -28.88 15.93 0.35
CA ASN A 77 -30.15 15.96 1.09
C ASN A 77 -29.90 15.90 2.61
N ASP A 78 -30.98 15.73 3.37
CA ASP A 78 -30.97 15.67 4.85
C ASP A 78 -30.17 14.50 5.43
N SER A 79 -29.84 13.48 4.61
CA SER A 79 -29.01 12.34 4.98
C SER A 79 -27.63 12.43 4.31
N ILE A 80 -26.57 12.21 5.09
CA ILE A 80 -25.19 12.21 4.58
C ILE A 80 -24.89 10.94 3.77
N ASP A 81 -25.61 9.85 4.02
CA ASP A 81 -25.22 8.51 3.56
C ASP A 81 -26.07 7.95 2.41
N SER A 82 -26.99 8.74 1.85
CA SER A 82 -28.08 8.14 1.08
C SER A 82 -27.76 7.76 -0.37
N ASP A 83 -26.72 8.30 -1.01
CA ASP A 83 -26.28 7.85 -2.35
C ASP A 83 -24.90 8.43 -2.72
N ILE A 84 -23.91 7.57 -2.93
CA ILE A 84 -22.56 7.93 -3.40
C ILE A 84 -22.41 7.49 -4.85
N ALA A 85 -21.90 8.37 -5.70
CA ALA A 85 -21.65 8.09 -7.10
C ALA A 85 -20.31 8.65 -7.57
N SER A 86 -19.75 8.09 -8.64
CA SER A 86 -18.48 8.54 -9.22
C SER A 86 -18.66 9.19 -10.59
N LEU A 87 -17.71 10.05 -10.96
CA LEU A 87 -17.58 10.57 -12.33
C LEU A 87 -16.82 9.59 -13.22
N ASP A 88 -17.28 9.39 -14.45
CA ASP A 88 -16.54 8.61 -15.45
C ASP A 88 -16.75 9.07 -16.90
N SER A 89 -16.15 8.37 -17.87
CA SER A 89 -16.30 8.64 -19.30
C SER A 89 -17.70 8.37 -19.87
N GLN A 90 -18.57 7.65 -19.15
CA GLN A 90 -19.97 7.43 -19.51
C GLN A 90 -20.89 8.51 -18.93
N SER A 91 -20.37 9.34 -18.03
CA SER A 91 -21.06 10.49 -17.50
C SER A 91 -21.27 11.53 -18.60
N VAL A 92 -22.48 12.08 -18.71
CA VAL A 92 -22.88 13.00 -19.81
C VAL A 92 -22.22 14.39 -19.70
N LEU A 93 -21.47 14.64 -18.63
CA LEU A 93 -20.72 15.88 -18.44
C LEU A 93 -19.41 15.76 -19.23
N ALA A 94 -19.46 16.08 -20.52
CA ALA A 94 -18.31 16.06 -21.42
C ALA A 94 -17.21 16.99 -20.89
N ARG A 95 -16.21 16.42 -20.21
CA ARG A 95 -15.09 17.14 -19.62
C ARG A 95 -13.77 16.44 -19.86
N THR A 96 -12.73 17.24 -19.95
CA THR A 96 -11.36 16.77 -19.81
C THR A 96 -11.11 16.39 -18.35
N VAL A 97 -10.47 15.24 -18.13
CA VAL A 97 -10.19 14.63 -16.81
C VAL A 97 -9.47 15.59 -15.84
N ASN A 98 -8.74 16.58 -16.36
CA ASN A 98 -7.87 17.47 -15.59
C ASN A 98 -8.53 18.72 -15.00
N LYS A 99 -9.85 18.91 -15.11
CA LYS A 99 -10.54 20.06 -14.50
C LYS A 99 -11.05 19.71 -13.10
N THR A 100 -11.19 20.70 -12.20
CA THR A 100 -11.81 20.55 -10.86
C THR A 100 -13.30 20.21 -10.99
N PRO A 101 -13.83 19.14 -10.38
CA PRO A 101 -15.24 18.74 -10.51
C PRO A 101 -16.18 19.89 -10.09
N PRO A 102 -17.34 20.03 -10.74
CA PRO A 102 -18.32 21.06 -10.38
C PRO A 102 -18.83 20.83 -8.96
N ALA A 103 -19.04 21.91 -8.21
CA ALA A 103 -19.47 21.84 -6.82
C ALA A 103 -20.83 21.15 -6.63
N LEU A 104 -21.80 21.49 -7.49
CA LEU A 104 -23.15 20.95 -7.49
C LEU A 104 -23.58 20.60 -8.91
N VAL A 105 -24.31 19.50 -9.03
CA VAL A 105 -24.83 18.99 -10.31
C VAL A 105 -26.23 18.42 -10.14
N ILE A 106 -27.02 18.46 -11.21
CA ILE A 106 -28.30 17.74 -11.30
C ILE A 106 -28.06 16.46 -12.08
N ALA A 107 -28.40 15.31 -11.48
CA ALA A 107 -28.42 14.03 -12.16
C ALA A 107 -29.79 13.78 -12.83
N ARG A 108 -29.76 13.37 -14.10
CA ARG A 108 -30.93 12.87 -14.84
C ARG A 108 -31.32 11.50 -14.31
N ASP A 109 -30.36 10.59 -14.35
CA ASP A 109 -30.49 9.19 -13.95
C ASP A 109 -29.33 8.82 -13.02
N ILE A 110 -29.62 7.95 -12.05
CA ILE A 110 -28.62 7.33 -11.18
C ILE A 110 -28.63 5.86 -11.54
N ARG A 111 -27.55 5.41 -12.16
CA ARG A 111 -27.42 4.01 -12.57
C ARG A 111 -26.67 3.27 -11.48
N TYR A 112 -27.40 2.55 -10.65
CA TYR A 112 -26.83 1.61 -9.71
C TYR A 112 -26.34 0.38 -10.47
N SER A 113 -25.15 -0.11 -10.13
CA SER A 113 -24.62 -1.41 -10.54
C SER A 113 -24.81 -1.74 -12.02
N THR A 114 -23.84 -1.35 -12.86
CA THR A 114 -23.64 -2.05 -14.13
C THR A 114 -22.80 -3.30 -13.86
N SER A 115 -22.75 -4.28 -14.76
CA SER A 115 -21.85 -5.47 -14.68
C SER A 115 -20.34 -5.14 -14.64
N VAL A 116 -19.99 -3.88 -14.38
CA VAL A 116 -18.66 -3.29 -14.52
C VAL A 116 -18.24 -2.54 -13.26
N ARG A 117 -19.16 -2.17 -12.34
CA ARG A 117 -18.83 -1.34 -11.16
C ARG A 117 -19.66 -1.62 -9.92
N SER A 118 -19.04 -1.31 -8.78
CA SER A 118 -19.62 -1.41 -7.44
C SER A 118 -20.44 -0.19 -7.01
N LYS A 119 -20.13 1.01 -7.54
CA LYS A 119 -20.78 2.28 -7.20
C LYS A 119 -21.70 2.78 -8.32
N ALA A 120 -22.62 3.69 -7.97
CA ALA A 120 -23.53 4.28 -8.96
C ALA A 120 -22.80 5.24 -9.91
N ILE A 121 -23.25 5.30 -11.16
CA ILE A 121 -22.80 6.28 -12.16
C ILE A 121 -23.91 7.33 -12.35
N LEU A 122 -23.51 8.61 -12.34
CA LEU A 122 -24.43 9.71 -12.59
C LEU A 122 -24.49 10.05 -14.08
N SER A 123 -25.70 10.02 -14.63
CA SER A 123 -25.98 10.68 -15.91
C SER A 123 -26.34 12.13 -15.61
N PHE A 124 -25.43 13.08 -15.85
CA PHE A 124 -25.68 14.49 -15.54
C PHE A 124 -26.59 15.17 -16.54
N VAL A 125 -27.42 16.08 -16.04
CA VAL A 125 -28.09 17.10 -16.85
C VAL A 125 -27.15 18.29 -17.07
N GLY A 126 -26.48 18.75 -16.00
CA GLY A 126 -25.52 19.85 -16.05
C GLY A 126 -25.13 20.39 -14.67
N GLU A 127 -24.19 21.34 -14.67
CA GLU A 127 -23.66 22.01 -13.47
C GLU A 127 -24.66 23.04 -12.93
N ILE A 128 -24.78 23.18 -11.61
CA ILE A 128 -25.65 24.20 -11.01
C ILE A 128 -24.88 25.05 -9.99
N LYS A 129 -25.33 26.30 -9.80
CA LYS A 129 -24.77 27.18 -8.78
C LYS A 129 -25.55 27.02 -7.47
N PRO A 130 -24.88 27.13 -6.30
CA PRO A 130 -25.55 27.10 -5.00
C PRO A 130 -26.74 28.07 -4.94
N ASP A 131 -26.62 29.30 -5.42
CA ASP A 131 -27.70 30.31 -5.35
C ASP A 131 -28.96 29.96 -6.17
N TRP A 132 -28.95 28.88 -6.96
CA TRP A 132 -30.13 28.40 -7.68
C TRP A 132 -30.93 27.37 -6.88
N VAL A 133 -30.37 26.85 -5.79
CA VAL A 133 -30.88 25.67 -5.08
C VAL A 133 -31.64 26.07 -3.82
N GLU A 134 -32.96 26.17 -3.96
CA GLU A 134 -33.84 26.83 -2.98
C GLU A 134 -34.69 25.88 -2.11
N TYR A 135 -34.66 24.57 -2.36
CA TYR A 135 -35.36 23.62 -1.51
C TYR A 135 -34.73 23.55 -0.12
N GLN A 136 -35.54 23.27 0.90
CA GLN A 136 -35.09 23.27 2.29
C GLN A 136 -34.38 21.97 2.62
N VAL A 137 -33.25 22.07 3.32
CA VAL A 137 -32.53 20.93 3.89
C VAL A 137 -32.06 21.25 5.31
N THR A 138 -31.80 20.19 6.07
CA THR A 138 -31.11 20.23 7.35
C THR A 138 -29.88 19.32 7.30
N ARG A 139 -28.71 19.91 7.55
CA ARG A 139 -27.42 19.19 7.58
C ARG A 139 -26.85 19.24 8.98
N ASN A 140 -26.32 18.11 9.43
CA ASN A 140 -25.62 17.99 10.71
C ASN A 140 -24.15 17.69 10.44
N LEU A 141 -23.29 18.67 10.67
CA LEU A 141 -21.85 18.51 10.59
C LEU A 141 -21.35 17.97 11.94
N GLN A 142 -20.82 16.75 11.94
CA GLN A 142 -20.21 16.14 13.12
C GLN A 142 -18.87 16.82 13.45
N LEU A 143 -18.66 17.09 14.74
CA LEU A 143 -17.50 17.79 15.28
C LEU A 143 -16.86 16.93 16.39
N ASN A 144 -15.55 17.03 16.53
CA ASN A 144 -14.88 16.60 17.76
C ASN A 144 -14.74 17.77 18.75
N ASN A 145 -14.24 17.50 19.96
CA ASN A 145 -14.12 18.50 21.01
C ASN A 145 -13.22 19.68 20.60
N GLU A 146 -12.13 19.41 19.91
CA GLU A 146 -11.17 20.42 19.46
C GLU A 146 -11.75 21.30 18.34
N GLU A 147 -12.50 20.71 17.42
CA GLU A 147 -13.22 21.42 16.36
C GLU A 147 -14.34 22.31 16.92
N GLU A 148 -15.07 21.84 17.94
CA GLU A 148 -16.06 22.65 18.65
C GLU A 148 -15.40 23.84 19.35
N VAL A 149 -14.31 23.60 20.09
CA VAL A 149 -13.53 24.66 20.74
C VAL A 149 -13.00 25.65 19.70
N ARG A 150 -12.50 25.17 18.56
CA ARG A 150 -12.02 26.01 17.46
C ARG A 150 -13.14 26.89 16.91
N LEU A 151 -14.31 26.33 16.63
CA LEU A 151 -15.46 27.07 16.14
C LEU A 151 -15.95 28.14 17.13
N ASN A 152 -15.82 27.89 18.44
CA ASN A 152 -16.10 28.87 19.49
C ASN A 152 -14.97 29.91 19.63
N THR A 153 -13.73 29.54 19.37
CA THR A 153 -12.56 30.43 19.45
C THR A 153 -12.65 31.50 18.37
N ASN A 154 -12.33 32.75 18.72
CA ASN A 154 -12.43 33.92 17.81
C ASN A 154 -13.83 34.11 17.19
N ASN A 155 -14.89 33.59 17.83
CA ASN A 155 -16.26 33.69 17.35
C ASN A 155 -16.46 33.18 15.92
N LEU A 156 -15.68 32.20 15.45
CA LEU A 156 -15.74 31.72 14.05
C LEU A 156 -17.14 31.20 13.67
N PHE A 157 -17.79 30.44 14.56
CA PHE A 157 -19.16 30.00 14.37
C PHE A 157 -20.15 31.17 14.35
N ALA A 158 -20.02 32.11 15.29
CA ALA A 158 -20.92 33.28 15.35
C ALA A 158 -20.75 34.19 14.12
N ASN A 159 -19.52 34.33 13.61
CA ASN A 159 -19.23 35.05 12.37
C ASN A 159 -19.86 34.36 11.16
N ALA A 160 -19.75 33.03 11.08
CA ALA A 160 -20.42 32.25 10.04
C ALA A 160 -21.95 32.36 10.15
N ALA A 161 -22.51 32.19 11.36
CA ALA A 161 -23.94 32.32 11.63
C ALA A 161 -24.45 33.71 11.27
N SER A 162 -23.72 34.77 11.62
CA SER A 162 -24.05 36.16 11.24
C SER A 162 -24.04 36.33 9.72
N LYS A 163 -22.99 35.87 9.03
CA LYS A 163 -22.83 35.95 7.58
C LYS A 163 -23.98 35.30 6.81
N PHE A 164 -24.49 34.15 7.29
CA PHE A 164 -25.55 33.40 6.62
C PHE A 164 -26.94 33.55 7.26
N SER A 165 -27.07 34.32 8.35
CA SER A 165 -28.29 34.49 9.16
C SER A 165 -29.53 34.91 8.38
N HIS A 166 -29.34 35.67 7.30
CA HIS A 166 -30.42 36.18 6.45
C HIS A 166 -31.15 35.08 5.65
N ARG A 167 -30.57 33.86 5.53
CA ARG A 167 -31.21 32.76 4.78
C ARG A 167 -31.22 31.41 5.49
N ILE A 168 -30.30 31.15 6.42
CA ILE A 168 -30.22 29.86 7.11
C ILE A 168 -30.17 30.04 8.63
N SER A 169 -30.70 29.06 9.33
CA SER A 169 -30.53 28.90 10.77
C SER A 169 -29.33 28.00 11.03
N MET A 170 -28.42 28.44 11.90
CA MET A 170 -27.26 27.67 12.34
C MET A 170 -27.32 27.51 13.87
N ALA A 171 -27.15 26.28 14.35
CA ALA A 171 -27.12 25.98 15.78
C ALA A 171 -25.99 25.01 16.10
N LEU A 172 -25.25 25.29 17.15
CA LEU A 172 -24.25 24.37 17.70
C LEU A 172 -24.93 23.51 18.77
N ASN A 173 -24.83 22.19 18.65
CA ASN A 173 -25.31 21.27 19.67
C ASN A 173 -24.12 20.63 20.40
N ASN A 174 -23.89 21.09 21.62
CA ASN A 174 -22.77 20.65 22.45
C ASN A 174 -22.97 19.22 22.99
N THR A 175 -24.21 18.72 23.03
CA THR A 175 -24.54 17.36 23.50
C THR A 175 -24.26 16.33 22.43
N THR A 176 -24.68 16.60 21.19
CA THR A 176 -24.46 15.70 20.05
C THR A 176 -23.17 16.01 19.29
N LYS A 177 -22.38 16.99 19.75
CA LYS A 177 -21.14 17.46 19.13
C LYS A 177 -21.31 17.71 17.63
N SER A 178 -22.31 18.51 17.28
CA SER A 178 -22.65 18.75 15.88
C SER A 178 -23.09 20.19 15.62
N ALA A 179 -22.68 20.75 14.48
CA ALA A 179 -23.24 21.98 13.96
C ALA A 179 -24.42 21.65 13.02
N ARG A 180 -25.62 22.11 13.37
CA ARG A 180 -26.84 21.98 12.57
C ARG A 180 -27.02 23.22 11.70
N LEU A 181 -27.21 23.03 10.41
CA LEU A 181 -27.50 24.07 9.43
C LEU A 181 -28.83 23.75 8.75
N SER A 182 -29.78 24.67 8.77
CA SER A 182 -31.11 24.48 8.19
C SER A 182 -31.54 25.68 7.35
N GLY A 183 -31.99 25.45 6.12
CA GLY A 183 -32.42 26.51 5.19
C GLY A 183 -32.37 26.08 3.72
N PRO A 184 -32.36 27.02 2.76
CA PRO A 184 -32.16 26.72 1.35
C PRO A 184 -30.86 25.96 1.09
N ALA A 185 -30.94 24.83 0.39
CA ALA A 185 -29.85 23.87 0.26
C ALA A 185 -28.56 24.47 -0.31
N GLY A 186 -28.65 25.38 -1.27
CA GLY A 186 -27.47 26.08 -1.78
C GLY A 186 -26.77 26.94 -0.74
N THR A 187 -27.53 27.65 0.09
CA THR A 187 -26.95 28.47 1.16
C THR A 187 -26.44 27.60 2.31
N VAL A 188 -27.13 26.51 2.64
CA VAL A 188 -26.65 25.50 3.61
C VAL A 188 -25.32 24.90 3.15
N PHE A 189 -25.19 24.57 1.86
CA PHE A 189 -23.95 24.08 1.26
C PHE A 189 -22.79 25.07 1.40
N ASN A 190 -23.02 26.34 1.06
CA ASN A 190 -22.02 27.40 1.24
C ASN A 190 -21.65 27.62 2.72
N GLY A 191 -22.64 27.53 3.63
CA GLY A 191 -22.41 27.62 5.07
C GLY A 191 -21.57 26.45 5.59
N GLU A 192 -21.86 25.23 5.15
CA GLU A 192 -21.11 24.02 5.50
C GLU A 192 -19.65 24.10 4.99
N LEU A 193 -19.45 24.49 3.73
CA LEU A 193 -18.12 24.70 3.14
C LEU A 193 -17.32 25.73 3.95
N HIS A 194 -17.94 26.86 4.29
CA HIS A 194 -17.30 27.91 5.06
C HIS A 194 -16.88 27.43 6.46
N LEU A 195 -17.73 26.67 7.16
CA LEU A 195 -17.38 26.08 8.45
C LEU A 195 -16.22 25.09 8.33
N ARG A 196 -16.26 24.19 7.33
CA ARG A 196 -15.19 23.21 7.10
C ARG A 196 -13.85 23.88 6.84
N GLN A 197 -13.81 24.95 6.04
CA GLN A 197 -12.60 25.74 5.79
C GLN A 197 -12.07 26.43 7.06
N ASN A 198 -12.95 26.97 7.89
CA ASN A 198 -12.55 27.64 9.14
C ASN A 198 -12.02 26.66 10.22
N MET A 199 -12.29 25.36 10.07
CA MET A 199 -11.78 24.29 10.94
C MET A 199 -10.46 23.68 10.44
N GLU A 200 -9.97 24.08 9.27
CA GLU A 200 -8.65 23.65 8.81
C GLU A 200 -7.57 24.34 9.61
N GLU A 201 -6.66 23.55 10.15
CA GLU A 201 -5.50 24.01 10.91
C GLU A 201 -4.25 23.26 10.45
N GLU A 202 -3.10 23.81 10.81
CA GLU A 202 -1.82 23.15 10.64
C GLU A 202 -1.40 22.56 11.98
N PHE A 203 -1.21 21.24 12.01
CA PHE A 203 -0.74 20.50 13.16
C PHE A 203 0.68 20.01 12.89
N GLN A 204 1.51 19.98 13.93
CA GLN A 204 2.88 19.49 13.81
C GLN A 204 3.17 18.48 14.91
N PHE A 205 3.89 17.41 14.57
CA PHE A 205 4.42 16.46 15.53
C PHE A 205 5.72 15.85 14.99
N GLN A 206 6.59 15.45 15.89
CA GLN A 206 7.84 14.77 15.55
C GLN A 206 7.58 13.27 15.40
N LEU A 207 8.31 12.60 14.50
CA LEU A 207 8.37 11.14 14.46
C LEU A 207 9.22 10.61 15.61
N ASP A 208 8.62 10.59 16.80
CA ASP A 208 9.19 10.05 18.02
C ASP A 208 8.22 9.07 18.71
N TYR A 209 8.77 8.19 19.54
CA TYR A 209 7.95 7.26 20.33
C TYR A 209 8.11 7.56 21.80
N THR A 210 7.02 8.06 22.40
CA THR A 210 7.00 8.61 23.76
C THR A 210 6.66 7.57 24.84
N ASN A 211 6.22 6.37 24.46
CA ASN A 211 5.90 5.31 25.43
C ASN A 211 7.17 4.63 25.97
N PRO A 212 7.13 4.08 27.21
CA PRO A 212 8.27 3.39 27.80
C PRO A 212 8.66 2.14 26.99
N LEU A 213 9.87 2.18 26.40
CA LEU A 213 10.48 1.05 25.69
C LEU A 213 11.58 0.40 26.52
N THR A 214 11.74 -0.91 26.34
CA THR A 214 12.96 -1.61 26.75
C THR A 214 14.18 -0.97 26.06
N PRO A 215 15.37 -0.97 26.68
CA PRO A 215 16.58 -0.42 26.07
C PRO A 215 16.85 -0.94 24.64
N ALA A 216 16.66 -2.23 24.39
CA ALA A 216 16.87 -2.85 23.07
C ALA A 216 15.94 -2.27 21.99
N LYS A 217 14.62 -2.23 22.26
CA LYS A 217 13.65 -1.64 21.33
C LYS A 217 13.90 -0.16 21.08
N ARG A 218 14.33 0.59 22.10
CA ARG A 218 14.70 2.01 21.96
C ARG A 218 15.86 2.17 20.99
N THR A 219 16.94 1.42 21.18
CA THR A 219 18.11 1.46 20.28
C THR A 219 17.74 1.10 18.84
N ASN A 220 16.92 0.05 18.64
CA ASN A 220 16.46 -0.34 17.31
C ASN A 220 15.61 0.76 16.67
N LEU A 221 14.64 1.30 17.40
CA LEU A 221 13.79 2.38 16.91
C LEU A 221 14.62 3.61 16.52
N THR A 222 15.60 4.03 17.33
CA THR A 222 16.48 5.15 17.01
C THR A 222 17.26 4.90 15.72
N ARG A 223 17.90 3.73 15.56
CA ARG A 223 18.63 3.36 14.33
C ARG A 223 17.71 3.34 13.08
N ASN A 224 16.48 2.86 13.27
CA ASN A 224 15.47 2.80 12.22
C ASN A 224 14.98 4.21 11.82
N LEU A 225 14.70 5.08 12.78
CA LEU A 225 14.33 6.47 12.53
C LEU A 225 15.44 7.26 11.82
N GLU A 226 16.70 7.06 12.23
CA GLU A 226 17.86 7.64 11.54
C GLU A 226 17.89 7.24 10.06
N SER A 227 17.57 5.99 9.75
CA SER A 227 17.53 5.49 8.38
C SER A 227 16.39 6.15 7.59
N ILE A 228 15.21 6.32 8.19
CA ILE A 228 14.05 6.99 7.59
C ILE A 228 14.35 8.44 7.22
N THR A 229 15.19 9.15 7.98
CA THR A 229 15.55 10.55 7.65
C THR A 229 16.12 10.72 6.25
N LYS A 230 16.70 9.65 5.69
CA LYS A 230 17.29 9.61 4.34
C LYS A 230 16.28 9.17 3.27
N MET A 231 15.08 8.78 3.66
CA MET A 231 14.08 8.14 2.79
C MET A 231 12.66 8.71 2.95
N PRO A 232 12.45 10.04 2.97
CA PRO A 232 11.11 10.61 3.17
C PRO A 232 10.09 10.19 2.09
N TYR A 233 10.56 9.80 0.89
CA TYR A 233 9.71 9.41 -0.23
C TYR A 233 8.86 8.15 0.02
N ILE A 234 9.22 7.32 1.00
CA ILE A 234 8.50 6.09 1.34
C ILE A 234 7.06 6.36 1.80
N PHE A 235 6.83 7.58 2.30
CA PHE A 235 5.53 8.05 2.76
C PHE A 235 4.71 8.73 1.65
N LYS A 236 5.26 8.93 0.44
CA LYS A 236 4.52 9.56 -0.68
C LYS A 236 3.19 8.88 -0.99
N PRO A 237 3.09 7.54 -1.05
CA PRO A 237 1.81 6.85 -1.26
C PRO A 237 0.76 7.21 -0.20
N MET A 238 1.18 7.26 1.06
CA MET A 238 0.32 7.69 2.17
C MET A 238 -0.06 9.17 2.06
N GLN A 239 0.86 10.06 1.69
CA GLN A 239 0.57 11.48 1.44
C GLN A 239 -0.48 11.64 0.34
N TRP A 240 -0.27 10.99 -0.82
CA TRP A 240 -1.23 11.02 -1.93
C TRP A 240 -2.57 10.46 -1.53
N ARG A 241 -2.60 9.39 -0.73
CA ARG A 241 -3.84 8.82 -0.25
C ARG A 241 -4.63 9.80 0.61
N TRP A 242 -3.99 10.38 1.62
CA TRP A 242 -4.64 11.36 2.50
C TRP A 242 -5.09 12.61 1.76
N GLU A 243 -4.29 13.06 0.78
CA GLU A 243 -4.64 14.19 -0.08
C GLU A 243 -5.84 13.85 -0.98
N ASN A 244 -5.82 12.72 -1.69
CA ASN A 244 -6.90 12.34 -2.60
C ASN A 244 -8.20 11.96 -1.87
N GLN A 245 -8.08 11.28 -0.72
CA GLN A 245 -9.23 10.73 -0.01
C GLN A 245 -9.88 11.71 0.97
N LYS A 246 -9.09 12.55 1.64
CA LYS A 246 -9.56 13.41 2.73
C LYS A 246 -9.11 14.87 2.59
N GLN A 247 -8.43 15.23 1.49
CA GLN A 247 -7.87 16.56 1.28
C GLN A 247 -6.96 17.02 2.42
N VAL A 248 -6.28 16.07 3.04
CA VAL A 248 -5.30 16.33 4.09
C VAL A 248 -3.93 16.40 3.45
N THR A 249 -3.25 17.53 3.59
CA THR A 249 -1.87 17.68 3.13
C THR A 249 -0.93 17.25 4.25
N ILE A 250 -0.03 16.31 3.95
CA ILE A 250 0.99 15.83 4.88
C ILE A 250 2.36 16.20 4.30
N THR A 251 3.13 17.00 5.05
CA THR A 251 4.51 17.36 4.71
C THR A 251 5.44 16.71 5.73
N ILE A 252 6.50 16.06 5.26
CA ILE A 252 7.50 15.40 6.11
C ILE A 252 8.83 16.06 5.87
N ASN A 253 9.36 16.70 6.91
CA ASN A 253 10.63 17.41 6.88
C ASN A 253 11.64 16.63 7.71
N CYS A 254 12.56 15.94 7.05
CA CYS A 254 13.62 15.21 7.73
C CYS A 254 14.91 16.03 7.76
N ASN A 255 15.53 16.10 8.93
CA ASN A 255 16.80 16.78 9.16
C ASN A 255 17.88 15.77 9.54
N SER A 256 18.84 15.59 8.64
CA SER A 256 19.94 14.64 8.78
C SER A 256 20.92 14.99 9.91
N SER A 257 21.06 16.26 10.29
CA SER A 257 22.00 16.67 11.33
C SER A 257 21.46 16.39 12.73
N THR A 258 20.16 16.64 12.94
CA THR A 258 19.46 16.34 14.19
C THR A 258 18.93 14.91 14.25
N LYS A 259 18.91 14.20 13.11
CA LYS A 259 18.34 12.85 12.95
C LYS A 259 16.85 12.80 13.32
N THR A 260 16.13 13.88 12.99
CA THR A 260 14.70 14.03 13.29
C THR A 260 13.88 14.11 12.00
N CYS A 261 12.62 13.70 12.07
CA CYS A 261 11.64 13.97 11.03
C CYS A 261 10.42 14.62 11.68
N ASP A 262 10.08 15.82 11.21
CA ASP A 262 8.90 16.55 11.64
C ASP A 262 7.79 16.36 10.61
N VAL A 263 6.59 16.05 11.08
CA VAL A 263 5.41 15.85 10.26
C VAL A 263 4.47 17.03 10.49
N THR A 264 4.18 17.72 9.40
CA THR A 264 3.17 18.79 9.35
C THR A 264 1.93 18.25 8.65
N VAL A 265 0.78 18.35 9.30
CA VAL A 265 -0.52 17.91 8.77
C VAL A 265 -1.43 19.12 8.68
N LYS A 266 -1.89 19.44 7.47
CA LYS A 266 -2.89 20.49 7.25
C LYS A 266 -4.24 19.86 6.95
N GLY A 267 -5.22 20.11 7.81
CA GLY A 267 -6.57 19.55 7.70
C GLY A 267 -7.41 19.82 8.93
N ARG A 268 -8.55 19.14 9.04
CA ARG A 268 -9.38 19.16 10.26
C ARG A 268 -8.71 18.38 11.39
N ASN A 269 -9.00 18.74 12.64
CA ASN A 269 -8.45 18.04 13.80
C ASN A 269 -8.83 16.55 13.83
N SER A 270 -10.06 16.21 13.42
CA SER A 270 -10.52 14.82 13.30
C SER A 270 -9.62 13.99 12.38
N GLU A 271 -9.27 14.52 11.21
CA GLU A 271 -8.40 13.82 10.25
C GLU A 271 -6.93 13.84 10.69
N TYR A 272 -6.46 14.91 11.31
CA TYR A 272 -5.14 14.95 11.95
C TYR A 272 -4.95 13.81 12.96
N LYS A 273 -5.95 13.55 13.81
CA LYS A 273 -5.90 12.44 14.78
C LYS A 273 -5.78 11.08 14.08
N ASN A 274 -6.46 10.90 12.94
CA ASN A 274 -6.35 9.67 12.16
C ASN A 274 -4.96 9.52 11.52
N VAL A 275 -4.42 10.59 10.93
CA VAL A 275 -3.05 10.61 10.40
C VAL A 275 -2.03 10.30 11.50
N LYS A 276 -2.16 10.96 12.65
CA LYS A 276 -1.26 10.72 13.79
C LYS A 276 -1.33 9.28 14.27
N LYS A 277 -2.54 8.72 14.38
CA LYS A 277 -2.74 7.31 14.76
C LYS A 277 -2.03 6.35 13.79
N GLU A 278 -2.07 6.64 12.49
CA GLU A 278 -1.37 5.84 11.48
C GLU A 278 0.15 5.89 11.67
N PHE A 279 0.71 7.10 11.87
CA PHE A 279 2.14 7.24 12.21
C PHE A 279 2.52 6.58 13.54
N ASP A 280 1.69 6.71 14.58
CA ASP A 280 1.93 6.05 15.88
C ASP A 280 1.92 4.52 15.73
N SER A 281 1.07 3.99 14.85
CA SER A 281 1.00 2.57 14.55
C SER A 281 2.22 2.10 13.75
N PHE A 282 2.66 2.91 12.79
CA PHE A 282 3.93 2.70 12.09
C PHE A 282 5.12 2.67 13.07
N LEU A 283 5.21 3.63 13.99
CA LEU A 283 6.29 3.67 15.00
C LEU A 283 6.24 2.48 15.97
N LYS A 284 5.04 2.09 16.40
CA LYS A 284 4.81 0.90 17.23
C LYS A 284 5.27 -0.37 16.52
N TRP A 285 5.10 -0.46 15.20
CA TRP A 285 5.64 -1.56 14.42
C TRP A 285 7.17 -1.45 14.27
N LEU A 286 7.67 -0.25 13.98
CA LEU A 286 9.07 0.01 13.67
C LEU A 286 10.02 -0.33 14.83
N GLN A 287 9.56 -0.17 16.06
CA GLN A 287 10.33 -0.52 17.27
C GLN A 287 10.67 -2.03 17.37
N ASP A 288 9.89 -2.88 16.68
CA ASP A 288 10.03 -4.34 16.68
C ASP A 288 10.80 -4.84 15.45
N CYS A 289 11.10 -3.94 14.49
CA CYS A 289 11.90 -4.21 13.31
C CYS A 289 13.40 -4.31 13.65
N ALA A 290 14.12 -5.23 12.98
CA ALA A 290 15.51 -5.53 13.32
C ALA A 290 16.44 -4.39 12.92
N VAL A 291 16.41 -3.99 11.64
CA VAL A 291 17.03 -2.79 11.06
C VAL A 291 16.26 -2.47 9.76
N ILE A 292 15.99 -1.21 9.42
CA ILE A 292 15.46 -0.84 8.10
C ILE A 292 16.59 -0.78 7.07
N ARG A 293 16.38 -1.33 5.87
CA ARG A 293 17.27 -1.09 4.71
C ARG A 293 16.80 0.07 3.85
N HIS A 294 17.75 0.74 3.20
CA HIS A 294 17.39 1.63 2.10
C HIS A 294 16.85 0.78 0.95
N PRO A 295 15.67 1.07 0.37
CA PRO A 295 15.10 0.26 -0.71
C PRO A 295 15.88 0.40 -2.04
N ASN A 296 17.04 1.06 -2.01
CA ASN A 296 17.99 1.19 -3.11
C ASN A 296 19.39 0.66 -2.72
N SER A 297 19.48 -0.27 -1.76
CA SER A 297 20.79 -0.82 -1.33
C SER A 297 21.31 -1.95 -2.24
N GLY A 298 20.61 -2.29 -3.33
CA GLY A 298 21.11 -3.19 -4.36
C GLY A 298 21.74 -2.39 -5.50
N ASP A 299 23.06 -2.49 -5.67
CA ASP A 299 23.76 -1.81 -6.76
C ASP A 299 23.92 -2.77 -7.94
N PHE A 300 23.54 -2.30 -9.14
CA PHE A 300 23.94 -2.90 -10.41
C PHE A 300 25.06 -2.03 -10.96
N HIS A 301 26.25 -2.61 -11.16
CA HIS A 301 27.32 -1.97 -11.90
C HIS A 301 26.91 -1.82 -13.37
N GLY A 302 26.31 -0.69 -13.71
CA GLY A 302 26.12 -0.22 -15.09
C GLY A 302 26.67 1.19 -15.18
N GLU A 303 27.73 1.36 -15.96
CA GLU A 303 28.40 2.65 -16.20
C GLU A 303 27.38 3.78 -16.43
N THR A 304 27.48 4.83 -15.62
CA THR A 304 26.80 6.10 -15.83
C THR A 304 27.29 6.71 -17.15
N LEU A 305 26.64 6.39 -18.26
CA LEU A 305 26.69 7.21 -19.46
C LEU A 305 25.95 8.51 -19.15
N ILE A 306 26.71 9.54 -18.82
CA ILE A 306 26.23 10.91 -18.70
C ILE A 306 25.80 11.36 -20.09
N SER A 307 24.50 11.28 -20.42
CA SER A 307 23.96 12.07 -21.52
C SER A 307 23.75 13.49 -21.01
N THR A 308 24.66 14.41 -21.38
CA THR A 308 24.61 15.83 -21.01
C THR A 308 23.46 16.62 -21.65
N GLU A 309 22.52 15.98 -22.34
CA GLU A 309 21.41 16.67 -22.99
C GLU A 309 20.13 15.87 -22.78
N ILE A 310 19.30 16.30 -21.83
CA ILE A 310 17.82 16.36 -21.81
C ILE A 310 17.38 16.42 -20.35
N ASN A 311 16.76 17.54 -19.96
CA ASN A 311 16.05 17.71 -18.67
C ASN A 311 14.79 16.83 -18.65
N LEU A 312 14.94 15.53 -18.44
CA LEU A 312 13.85 14.63 -18.03
C LEU A 312 14.06 14.24 -16.57
N PRO A 313 12.99 14.16 -15.74
CA PRO A 313 13.12 13.73 -14.37
C PRO A 313 13.63 12.28 -14.37
N ILE A 314 14.78 12.06 -13.73
CA ILE A 314 15.33 10.72 -13.47
C ILE A 314 14.24 9.92 -12.75
N GLN A 315 13.72 8.89 -13.43
CA GLN A 315 12.82 7.92 -12.82
C GLN A 315 13.58 7.24 -11.69
N LEU A 316 13.21 7.56 -10.44
CA LEU A 316 13.57 6.79 -9.26
C LEU A 316 12.80 5.47 -9.31
N GLU A 317 13.25 4.54 -10.15
CA GLU A 317 12.85 3.14 -10.04
C GLU A 317 13.49 2.56 -8.77
N ALA A 318 12.65 2.00 -7.89
CA ALA A 318 13.10 1.35 -6.68
C ALA A 318 13.96 0.14 -7.07
N PHE A 319 15.24 0.14 -6.68
CA PHE A 319 16.17 -0.95 -7.03
C PHE A 319 15.83 -2.22 -6.23
N CYS A 320 14.86 -2.97 -6.75
CA CYS A 320 14.74 -4.41 -6.50
C CYS A 320 15.76 -5.15 -7.37
N VAL A 321 16.11 -6.38 -7.00
CA VAL A 321 16.85 -7.28 -7.89
C VAL A 321 16.03 -7.40 -9.18
N PRO A 322 16.58 -7.03 -10.35
CA PRO A 322 15.82 -7.13 -11.58
C PRO A 322 15.39 -8.59 -11.76
N PRO A 323 14.13 -8.84 -12.17
CA PRO A 323 13.69 -10.18 -12.52
C PRO A 323 14.68 -10.86 -13.47
N ARG A 324 14.85 -12.17 -13.30
CA ARG A 324 15.83 -12.94 -14.07
C ARG A 324 15.13 -14.09 -14.79
N VAL A 325 15.55 -14.34 -16.02
CA VAL A 325 15.19 -15.56 -16.75
C VAL A 325 15.91 -16.75 -16.15
N PHE A 326 15.29 -17.92 -16.19
CA PHE A 326 15.98 -19.17 -15.89
C PHE A 326 17.16 -19.40 -16.84
N ARG A 327 18.22 -20.04 -16.34
CA ARG A 327 19.36 -20.39 -17.17
C ARG A 327 18.94 -21.22 -18.39
N PRO A 328 19.48 -20.96 -19.60
CA PRO A 328 19.06 -21.64 -20.83
C PRO A 328 19.06 -23.17 -20.75
N GLN A 329 19.98 -23.74 -19.96
CA GLN A 329 20.14 -25.19 -19.79
C GLN A 329 18.98 -25.86 -19.04
N VAL A 330 18.23 -25.12 -18.23
CA VAL A 330 17.12 -25.66 -17.43
C VAL A 330 15.76 -25.08 -17.81
N ARG A 331 15.73 -24.01 -18.62
CA ARG A 331 14.51 -23.30 -19.01
C ARG A 331 13.41 -24.22 -19.55
N SER A 332 13.77 -25.22 -20.37
CA SER A 332 12.82 -26.19 -20.92
C SER A 332 12.07 -27.02 -19.86
N LYS A 333 12.62 -27.12 -18.64
CA LYS A 333 11.99 -27.81 -17.49
C LYS A 333 10.97 -26.95 -16.73
N TYR A 334 10.93 -25.65 -17.03
CA TYR A 334 10.16 -24.64 -16.29
C TYR A 334 9.18 -23.87 -17.19
N LEU A 335 8.86 -24.40 -18.38
CA LEU A 335 7.90 -23.76 -19.29
C LEU A 335 6.52 -23.59 -18.64
N ASP A 336 6.09 -24.53 -17.81
CA ASP A 336 4.83 -24.47 -17.08
C ASP A 336 4.83 -23.35 -16.02
N ILE A 337 5.99 -23.06 -15.44
CA ILE A 337 6.18 -21.93 -14.51
C ILE A 337 6.13 -20.61 -15.29
N GLU A 338 6.86 -20.50 -16.40
CA GLU A 338 6.83 -19.31 -17.25
C GLU A 338 5.42 -19.00 -17.76
N GLU A 339 4.64 -20.03 -18.11
CA GLU A 339 3.24 -19.88 -18.48
C GLU A 339 2.42 -19.24 -17.34
N ARG A 340 2.53 -19.75 -16.11
CA ARG A 340 1.85 -19.16 -14.94
C ARG A 340 2.36 -17.76 -14.57
N ILE A 341 3.64 -17.47 -14.78
CA ILE A 341 4.19 -16.10 -14.64
C ILE A 341 3.49 -15.18 -15.64
N SER A 342 3.43 -15.58 -16.92
CA SER A 342 2.82 -14.78 -17.98
C SER A 342 1.33 -14.49 -17.74
N HIS A 343 0.60 -15.43 -17.12
CA HIS A 343 -0.79 -15.19 -16.72
C HIS A 343 -0.91 -13.98 -15.77
N ILE A 344 0.09 -13.69 -14.96
CA ILE A 344 0.04 -12.62 -13.97
C ILE A 344 0.70 -11.34 -14.48
N THR A 345 1.78 -11.46 -15.26
CA THR A 345 2.64 -10.32 -15.57
C THR A 345 2.47 -9.74 -16.97
N ASP A 346 1.88 -10.49 -17.93
CA ASP A 346 1.72 -10.00 -19.31
C ASP A 346 0.61 -8.93 -19.40
N SER A 347 0.99 -7.66 -19.52
CA SER A 347 0.02 -6.56 -19.65
C SER A 347 -0.79 -6.59 -20.94
N LYS A 348 -0.43 -7.43 -21.91
CA LYS A 348 -1.12 -7.59 -23.19
C LYS A 348 -2.24 -8.62 -23.16
N ARG A 349 -2.47 -9.30 -22.03
CA ARG A 349 -3.61 -10.23 -21.88
C ARG A 349 -4.91 -9.55 -22.24
N THR A 350 -5.74 -10.24 -23.01
CA THR A 350 -7.02 -9.70 -23.46
C THR A 350 -8.09 -9.84 -22.38
N THR A 351 -9.16 -9.06 -22.50
CA THR A 351 -10.34 -9.20 -21.64
C THR A 351 -10.95 -10.60 -21.72
N VAL A 352 -10.81 -11.30 -22.86
CA VAL A 352 -11.26 -12.69 -23.04
C VAL A 352 -10.42 -13.66 -22.22
N ASP A 353 -9.10 -13.48 -22.19
CA ASP A 353 -8.20 -14.33 -21.40
C ASP A 353 -8.50 -14.22 -19.91
N LEU A 354 -8.72 -12.98 -19.43
CA LEU A 354 -9.08 -12.70 -18.05
C LEU A 354 -10.48 -13.23 -17.71
N TYR A 355 -11.44 -13.06 -18.62
CA TYR A 355 -12.78 -13.61 -18.46
C TYR A 355 -12.77 -15.14 -18.35
N ASN A 356 -11.97 -15.82 -19.19
CA ASN A 356 -11.86 -17.29 -19.14
C ASN A 356 -11.25 -17.77 -17.81
N GLY A 357 -10.26 -17.06 -17.27
CA GLY A 357 -9.69 -17.35 -15.96
C GLY A 357 -10.65 -17.11 -14.79
N ALA A 358 -11.51 -16.10 -14.91
CA ALA A 358 -12.46 -15.74 -13.85
C ALA A 358 -13.78 -16.53 -13.91
N LYS A 359 -14.34 -16.73 -15.11
CA LYS A 359 -15.70 -17.24 -15.36
C LYS A 359 -15.79 -18.38 -16.36
N GLY A 360 -14.69 -18.75 -17.00
CA GLY A 360 -14.69 -19.85 -17.96
C GLY A 360 -15.14 -21.16 -17.32
N THR A 361 -15.53 -22.14 -18.13
CA THR A 361 -15.93 -23.48 -17.65
C THR A 361 -14.83 -24.21 -16.88
N LYS A 362 -13.58 -23.75 -17.01
CA LYS A 362 -12.41 -24.25 -16.30
C LYS A 362 -11.92 -23.32 -15.18
N ALA A 363 -12.68 -22.26 -14.86
CA ALA A 363 -12.29 -21.32 -13.82
C ALA A 363 -12.21 -22.04 -12.46
N THR A 364 -11.07 -21.91 -11.81
CA THR A 364 -10.82 -22.40 -10.45
C THR A 364 -10.60 -21.20 -9.52
N ARG A 365 -10.42 -21.48 -8.23
CA ARG A 365 -9.99 -20.45 -7.27
C ARG A 365 -8.65 -19.85 -7.68
N GLU A 366 -7.71 -20.69 -8.08
CA GLU A 366 -6.36 -20.27 -8.45
C GLU A 366 -6.34 -19.43 -9.73
N THR A 367 -7.10 -19.80 -10.76
CA THR A 367 -7.19 -18.95 -11.97
C THR A 367 -7.89 -17.62 -11.69
N ARG A 368 -8.82 -17.57 -10.73
CA ARG A 368 -9.39 -16.31 -10.23
C ARG A 368 -8.36 -15.48 -9.45
N MET A 369 -7.53 -16.12 -8.62
CA MET A 369 -6.40 -15.46 -7.95
C MET A 369 -5.39 -14.91 -8.97
N GLU A 370 -5.10 -15.62 -10.07
CA GLU A 370 -4.27 -15.11 -11.18
C GLU A 370 -4.86 -13.86 -11.80
N VAL A 371 -6.19 -13.81 -12.02
CA VAL A 371 -6.86 -12.60 -12.55
C VAL A 371 -6.75 -11.43 -11.57
N VAL A 372 -6.96 -11.65 -10.27
CA VAL A 372 -6.78 -10.59 -9.25
C VAL A 372 -5.34 -10.10 -9.21
N ALA A 373 -4.39 -11.03 -9.21
CA ALA A 373 -2.96 -10.74 -9.23
C ALA A 373 -2.58 -9.95 -10.49
N TRP A 374 -3.09 -10.33 -11.65
CA TRP A 374 -2.89 -9.62 -12.91
C TRP A 374 -3.43 -8.19 -12.85
N ILE A 375 -4.64 -7.99 -12.30
CA ILE A 375 -5.21 -6.64 -12.12
C ILE A 375 -4.27 -5.81 -11.25
N ALA A 376 -3.83 -6.34 -10.11
CA ALA A 376 -2.93 -5.63 -9.20
C ALA A 376 -1.59 -5.27 -9.87
N VAL A 377 -0.94 -6.24 -10.53
CA VAL A 377 0.38 -6.08 -11.13
C VAL A 377 0.33 -5.23 -12.40
N CYS A 378 -0.53 -5.59 -13.37
CA CYS A 378 -0.51 -4.98 -14.70
C CYS A 378 -1.26 -3.64 -14.78
N LEU A 379 -2.34 -3.47 -14.00
CA LEU A 379 -3.16 -2.24 -14.02
C LEU A 379 -2.83 -1.25 -12.91
N PHE A 380 -2.34 -1.72 -11.76
CA PHE A 380 -2.04 -0.88 -10.60
C PHE A 380 -0.55 -0.87 -10.22
N SER A 381 0.31 -1.50 -11.01
CA SER A 381 1.76 -1.53 -10.80
C SER A 381 2.16 -2.05 -9.41
N CYS A 382 1.35 -2.94 -8.83
CA CYS A 382 1.72 -3.63 -7.61
C CYS A 382 2.83 -4.66 -7.90
N LYS A 383 3.60 -4.99 -6.87
CA LYS A 383 4.55 -6.12 -6.89
C LYS A 383 3.96 -7.28 -6.10
N LEU A 384 3.83 -8.44 -6.72
CA LEU A 384 3.29 -9.65 -6.08
C LEU A 384 4.41 -10.47 -5.49
N GLU A 385 4.25 -10.97 -4.27
CA GLU A 385 5.27 -11.78 -3.60
C GLU A 385 4.67 -12.90 -2.73
N GLY A 386 5.56 -13.64 -2.06
CA GLY A 386 5.18 -14.44 -0.89
C GLY A 386 4.50 -15.75 -1.23
N GLY A 387 3.41 -16.05 -0.51
CA GLY A 387 2.85 -17.39 -0.45
C GLY A 387 2.30 -17.91 -1.78
N PHE A 388 1.63 -17.04 -2.54
CA PHE A 388 1.04 -17.40 -3.83
C PHE A 388 2.07 -17.72 -4.91
N VAL A 389 3.13 -16.90 -4.99
CA VAL A 389 4.23 -17.14 -5.95
C VAL A 389 4.85 -18.51 -5.67
N ARG A 390 5.19 -18.77 -4.40
CA ARG A 390 5.73 -20.07 -3.97
C ARG A 390 4.79 -21.24 -4.26
N ASP A 391 3.57 -21.18 -3.73
CA ASP A 391 2.69 -22.34 -3.69
C ASP A 391 2.07 -22.64 -5.06
N TRP A 392 1.58 -21.61 -5.76
CA TRP A 392 0.85 -21.79 -7.01
C TRP A 392 1.74 -21.61 -8.23
N VAL A 393 2.41 -20.46 -8.37
CA VAL A 393 3.16 -20.13 -9.59
C VAL A 393 4.32 -21.11 -9.78
N ILE A 394 5.10 -21.37 -8.73
CA ILE A 394 6.23 -22.30 -8.80
C ILE A 394 5.82 -23.73 -8.47
N GLY A 395 5.13 -23.94 -7.34
CA GLY A 395 4.81 -25.26 -6.82
C GLY A 395 3.63 -25.97 -7.51
N ASN A 396 2.72 -25.23 -8.13
CA ASN A 396 1.43 -25.74 -8.62
C ASN A 396 0.66 -26.54 -7.53
N TYR A 397 0.76 -26.08 -6.28
CA TYR A 397 0.14 -26.72 -5.13
C TYR A 397 -1.28 -26.22 -4.92
N THR A 398 -2.19 -27.17 -4.78
CA THR A 398 -3.55 -26.92 -4.30
C THR A 398 -3.83 -27.84 -3.13
N ALA A 399 -4.26 -27.26 -2.01
CA ALA A 399 -4.69 -28.00 -0.83
C ALA A 399 -5.91 -27.33 -0.21
N ARG A 400 -6.81 -28.15 0.34
CA ARG A 400 -8.04 -27.73 1.03
C ARG A 400 -8.21 -28.58 2.29
N PRO A 401 -8.78 -28.02 3.37
CA PRO A 401 -9.08 -28.79 4.57
C PRO A 401 -10.05 -29.93 4.24
N ALA A 402 -9.66 -31.17 4.52
CA ALA A 402 -10.43 -32.36 4.15
C ALA A 402 -11.84 -32.39 4.79
N ASN A 403 -11.98 -31.76 5.95
CA ASN A 403 -13.24 -31.62 6.68
C ASN A 403 -14.14 -30.47 6.18
N LEU A 404 -13.65 -29.61 5.27
CA LEU A 404 -14.36 -28.40 4.80
C LEU A 404 -14.52 -28.34 3.27
N THR A 405 -14.24 -29.43 2.56
CA THR A 405 -14.22 -29.48 1.09
C THR A 405 -15.56 -29.13 0.44
N GLY A 406 -16.68 -29.38 1.12
CA GLY A 406 -18.03 -29.05 0.66
C GLY A 406 -18.56 -27.68 1.11
N ASN A 407 -17.79 -26.92 1.89
CA ASN A 407 -18.21 -25.61 2.38
C ASN A 407 -17.05 -24.59 2.33
N PRO A 408 -16.76 -24.01 1.15
CA PRO A 408 -15.66 -23.07 1.00
C PRO A 408 -15.74 -21.83 1.90
N LYS A 409 -16.94 -21.41 2.31
CA LYS A 409 -17.13 -20.29 3.25
C LYS A 409 -16.48 -20.56 4.60
N ALA A 410 -16.45 -21.82 5.04
CA ALA A 410 -15.83 -22.21 6.31
C ALA A 410 -14.29 -22.13 6.28
N TRP A 411 -13.69 -21.81 5.13
CA TRP A 411 -12.25 -21.56 5.03
C TRP A 411 -11.84 -20.19 5.59
N ILE A 412 -12.79 -19.29 5.84
CA ILE A 412 -12.55 -17.95 6.38
C ILE A 412 -12.79 -17.93 7.88
N SER A 413 -11.89 -17.28 8.60
CA SER A 413 -12.05 -16.91 10.01
C SER A 413 -11.82 -15.42 10.19
N TYR A 414 -12.30 -14.85 11.30
CA TYR A 414 -12.13 -13.42 11.60
C TYR A 414 -11.37 -13.23 12.90
N SER A 415 -10.45 -12.28 12.92
CA SER A 415 -9.77 -11.79 14.13
C SER A 415 -9.92 -10.28 14.18
N ASN A 416 -10.59 -9.76 15.21
CA ASN A 416 -10.90 -8.33 15.34
C ASN A 416 -11.56 -7.72 14.09
N GLY A 417 -12.47 -8.47 13.46
CA GLY A 417 -13.15 -8.07 12.21
C GLY A 417 -12.31 -8.19 10.94
N VAL A 418 -11.05 -8.63 11.03
CA VAL A 418 -10.16 -8.82 9.88
C VAL A 418 -10.21 -10.28 9.43
N PRO A 419 -10.50 -10.56 8.15
CA PRO A 419 -10.58 -11.91 7.62
C PRO A 419 -9.19 -12.53 7.46
N TYR A 420 -9.08 -13.83 7.71
CA TYR A 420 -7.90 -14.63 7.39
C TYR A 420 -8.30 -16.04 6.98
N MET A 421 -7.47 -16.66 6.13
CA MET A 421 -7.73 -17.99 5.60
C MET A 421 -7.25 -19.10 6.56
N ASN A 422 -7.98 -20.21 6.57
CA ASN A 422 -7.52 -21.45 7.19
C ASN A 422 -6.12 -21.83 6.66
N LYS A 423 -5.20 -22.14 7.57
CA LYS A 423 -3.79 -22.39 7.27
C LYS A 423 -3.53 -23.58 6.34
N GLU A 424 -4.48 -24.52 6.24
CA GLU A 424 -4.45 -25.68 5.34
C GLU A 424 -4.85 -25.35 3.89
N VAL A 425 -5.48 -24.20 3.64
CA VAL A 425 -5.80 -23.75 2.28
C VAL A 425 -4.53 -23.29 1.59
N VAL A 426 -4.26 -23.85 0.42
CA VAL A 426 -3.07 -23.54 -0.40
C VAL A 426 -3.48 -23.35 -1.86
N PRO A 427 -3.09 -22.23 -2.52
CA PRO A 427 -2.52 -21.02 -1.93
C PRO A 427 -3.53 -20.32 -1.00
N ALA A 428 -3.09 -19.65 0.06
CA ALA A 428 -4.01 -19.03 1.02
C ALA A 428 -4.45 -17.63 0.55
N ASP A 429 -3.46 -16.79 0.24
CA ASP A 429 -3.57 -15.35 0.09
C ASP A 429 -2.67 -14.81 -1.04
N LEU A 430 -2.95 -13.57 -1.45
CA LEU A 430 -2.09 -12.78 -2.33
C LEU A 430 -1.40 -11.69 -1.51
N ASP A 431 -0.07 -11.62 -1.53
CA ASP A 431 0.70 -10.56 -0.87
C ASP A 431 1.20 -9.57 -1.93
N CYS A 432 0.67 -8.34 -1.94
CA CYS A 432 1.03 -7.32 -2.92
C CYS A 432 1.56 -6.06 -2.24
N HIS A 433 2.72 -5.58 -2.71
CA HIS A 433 3.21 -4.24 -2.38
C HIS A 433 2.58 -3.20 -3.27
N LEU A 434 2.10 -2.13 -2.65
CA LEU A 434 1.61 -0.97 -3.38
C LEU A 434 2.77 -0.24 -4.09
N PRO A 435 2.50 0.43 -5.22
CA PRO A 435 3.53 1.19 -5.92
C PRO A 435 4.05 2.37 -5.08
N THR A 436 5.36 2.58 -5.09
CA THR A 436 6.00 3.75 -4.46
C THR A 436 5.85 5.04 -5.28
N HIS A 437 5.57 4.90 -6.58
CA HIS A 437 5.60 5.98 -7.56
C HIS A 437 4.20 6.37 -8.09
N ALA A 438 3.13 5.74 -7.61
CA ALA A 438 1.77 6.03 -8.02
C ALA A 438 0.78 5.97 -6.84
N TYR A 439 -0.32 6.71 -6.95
CA TYR A 439 -1.46 6.57 -6.03
C TYR A 439 -2.25 5.30 -6.35
N PHE A 440 -2.44 4.44 -5.35
CA PHE A 440 -3.30 3.27 -5.45
C PHE A 440 -4.73 3.63 -5.03
N ASP A 441 -5.66 3.65 -5.99
CA ASP A 441 -7.08 3.87 -5.72
C ASP A 441 -7.81 2.54 -5.50
N ILE A 442 -8.07 2.23 -4.23
CA ILE A 442 -8.75 1.00 -3.81
C ILE A 442 -10.15 0.83 -4.41
N ASP A 443 -10.88 1.94 -4.64
CA ASP A 443 -12.22 1.86 -5.23
C ASP A 443 -12.14 1.53 -6.72
N ARG A 444 -11.15 2.11 -7.43
CA ARG A 444 -10.89 1.76 -8.82
C ARG A 444 -10.46 0.29 -8.93
N PHE A 445 -9.63 -0.19 -8.01
CA PHE A 445 -9.23 -1.60 -7.95
C PHE A 445 -10.45 -2.49 -7.77
N HIS A 446 -11.33 -2.14 -6.83
CA HIS A 446 -12.60 -2.85 -6.60
C HIS A 446 -13.49 -2.87 -7.85
N ASP A 447 -13.60 -1.75 -8.57
CA ASP A 447 -14.35 -1.69 -9.82
C ASP A 447 -13.72 -2.58 -10.93
N GLU A 448 -12.39 -2.64 -11.04
CA GLU A 448 -11.72 -3.56 -11.98
C GLU A 448 -12.00 -5.03 -11.67
N LEU A 449 -12.03 -5.42 -10.39
CA LEU A 449 -12.44 -6.78 -9.97
C LEU A 449 -13.88 -7.10 -10.39
N TYR A 450 -14.78 -6.14 -10.18
CA TYR A 450 -16.20 -6.31 -10.45
C TYR A 450 -16.50 -6.61 -11.93
N LYS A 451 -15.68 -6.11 -12.87
CA LYS A 451 -15.80 -6.42 -14.32
C LYS A 451 -15.73 -7.91 -14.63
N TYR A 452 -15.08 -8.67 -13.76
CA TYR A 452 -14.91 -10.12 -13.87
C TYR A 452 -15.78 -10.88 -12.87
N ASP A 453 -16.74 -10.20 -12.21
CA ASP A 453 -17.63 -10.75 -11.17
C ASP A 453 -16.84 -11.36 -10.02
N ILE A 454 -15.75 -10.68 -9.67
CA ILE A 454 -14.96 -10.96 -8.50
C ILE A 454 -15.46 -10.02 -7.42
N THR A 455 -16.04 -10.60 -6.38
CA THR A 455 -16.58 -9.82 -5.24
C THR A 455 -15.47 -9.55 -4.25
N CYS A 456 -15.45 -8.38 -3.63
CA CYS A 456 -14.39 -8.04 -2.68
C CYS A 456 -14.93 -7.18 -1.53
N LYS A 457 -14.56 -7.53 -0.30
CA LYS A 457 -14.79 -6.72 0.90
C LYS A 457 -13.46 -6.21 1.40
N VAL A 458 -13.34 -4.89 1.57
CA VAL A 458 -12.10 -4.24 1.98
C VAL A 458 -12.14 -3.96 3.48
N SER A 459 -11.13 -4.42 4.22
CA SER A 459 -10.86 -4.05 5.60
C SER A 459 -9.56 -3.27 5.67
N ARG A 460 -9.54 -2.12 6.33
CA ARG A 460 -8.32 -1.30 6.52
C ARG A 460 -7.71 -1.58 7.89
N GLN A 461 -6.44 -1.94 7.92
CA GLN A 461 -5.60 -1.88 9.12
C GLN A 461 -4.69 -0.65 9.01
N ASP A 462 -3.87 -0.33 10.02
CA ASP A 462 -3.04 0.89 9.95
C ASP A 462 -1.96 0.82 8.85
N TRP A 463 -1.50 -0.37 8.44
CA TRP A 463 -0.34 -0.56 7.55
C TRP A 463 -0.62 -1.33 6.26
N ARG A 464 -1.81 -1.92 6.10
CA ARG A 464 -2.24 -2.58 4.86
C ARG A 464 -3.75 -2.50 4.65
N TYR A 465 -4.20 -2.85 3.45
CA TYR A 465 -5.58 -3.29 3.22
C TYR A 465 -5.62 -4.80 3.23
N VAL A 466 -6.65 -5.37 3.87
CA VAL A 466 -6.96 -6.79 3.84
C VAL A 466 -8.27 -6.95 3.06
N LEU A 467 -8.18 -7.59 1.90
CA LEU A 467 -9.30 -7.79 1.01
C LEU A 467 -9.77 -9.24 1.17
N LEU A 468 -11.06 -9.43 1.44
CA LEU A 468 -11.71 -10.74 1.33
C LEU A 468 -12.38 -10.83 -0.03
N ILE A 469 -11.90 -11.76 -0.84
CA ILE A 469 -12.32 -11.93 -2.22
C ILE A 469 -13.16 -13.20 -2.33
N ASP A 470 -14.29 -13.09 -3.02
CA ASP A 470 -15.13 -14.23 -3.40
C ASP A 470 -15.65 -15.06 -2.22
N GLU A 471 -16.03 -14.38 -1.13
CA GLU A 471 -16.63 -14.98 0.06
C GLU A 471 -17.74 -15.98 -0.28
N ASP A 472 -18.59 -15.62 -1.23
CA ASP A 472 -19.76 -16.40 -1.62
C ASP A 472 -19.58 -17.18 -2.93
N ALA A 473 -18.41 -17.12 -3.57
CA ALA A 473 -18.21 -17.76 -4.86
C ALA A 473 -18.07 -19.28 -4.72
N PRO A 474 -18.59 -20.07 -5.69
CA PRO A 474 -18.49 -21.53 -5.65
C PRO A 474 -17.04 -22.04 -5.77
N THR A 475 -16.15 -21.27 -6.40
CA THR A 475 -14.71 -21.57 -6.47
C THR A 475 -14.03 -21.50 -5.10
N GLY A 476 -14.62 -20.76 -4.17
CA GLY A 476 -14.13 -20.56 -2.81
C GLY A 476 -13.32 -19.28 -2.61
N PRO A 477 -13.28 -18.77 -1.37
CA PRO A 477 -12.74 -17.46 -1.05
C PRO A 477 -11.23 -17.45 -0.90
N PHE A 478 -10.64 -16.27 -0.98
CA PHE A 478 -9.24 -16.01 -0.66
C PHE A 478 -9.06 -14.60 -0.13
N THR A 479 -7.92 -14.35 0.51
CA THR A 479 -7.56 -13.01 0.98
C THR A 479 -6.47 -12.40 0.13
N MET A 480 -6.40 -11.07 0.13
CA MET A 480 -5.30 -10.32 -0.48
C MET A 480 -4.87 -9.21 0.47
N ASP A 481 -3.57 -9.14 0.72
CA ASP A 481 -2.94 -8.06 1.46
C ASP A 481 -2.33 -7.05 0.49
N LEU A 482 -2.74 -5.79 0.60
CA LEU A 482 -2.13 -4.66 -0.09
C LEU A 482 -1.28 -3.88 0.93
N ILE A 483 0.03 -4.09 0.89
CA ILE A 483 0.99 -3.60 1.87
C ILE A 483 1.45 -2.19 1.48
N GLU A 484 1.37 -1.26 2.42
CA GLU A 484 1.82 0.12 2.20
C GLU A 484 3.35 0.21 2.08
N PRO A 485 3.91 1.07 1.21
CA PRO A 485 5.34 1.01 0.89
C PRO A 485 6.26 1.44 2.03
N HIS A 486 5.77 2.28 2.95
CA HIS A 486 6.52 2.65 4.15
C HIS A 486 6.70 1.47 5.13
N VAL A 487 5.88 0.42 5.01
CA VAL A 487 5.98 -0.84 5.79
C VAL A 487 6.78 -1.90 5.03
N ALA A 488 6.75 -1.86 3.70
CA ALA A 488 7.54 -2.74 2.83
C ALA A 488 9.06 -2.71 3.09
N LEU A 489 9.59 -1.62 3.66
CA LEU A 489 11.03 -1.42 3.88
C LEU A 489 11.67 -2.37 4.90
N THR A 490 10.86 -3.05 5.74
CA THR A 490 11.37 -4.01 6.73
C THR A 490 10.88 -5.43 6.48
N HIS A 491 10.32 -5.67 5.29
CA HIS A 491 10.11 -7.00 4.75
C HIS A 491 11.43 -7.67 4.30
N ASP A 492 12.57 -7.19 4.80
CA ASP A 492 13.91 -7.76 4.68
C ASP A 492 14.18 -8.92 5.65
N ARG A 493 13.18 -9.31 6.45
CA ARG A 493 13.15 -10.62 7.10
C ARG A 493 12.58 -11.65 6.14
N ILE A 494 13.40 -12.10 5.20
CA ILE A 494 13.07 -13.33 4.50
C ILE A 494 13.17 -14.45 5.53
N ASP A 495 12.01 -14.99 5.87
CA ASP A 495 11.96 -16.10 6.81
C ASP A 495 12.55 -17.36 6.17
N PHE A 496 12.18 -17.63 4.91
CA PHE A 496 12.58 -18.81 4.14
C PHE A 496 12.99 -18.42 2.71
N ASP A 497 14.00 -19.08 2.15
CA ASP A 497 14.42 -18.96 0.75
C ASP A 497 13.23 -19.02 -0.24
N VAL A 498 12.31 -19.94 0.00
CA VAL A 498 11.13 -20.15 -0.83
C VAL A 498 10.05 -19.06 -0.74
N ASN A 499 10.22 -18.06 0.14
CA ASN A 499 9.33 -16.89 0.26
C ASN A 499 9.92 -15.62 -0.36
N ASP A 500 11.11 -15.72 -0.95
CA ASP A 500 11.86 -14.60 -1.51
C ASP A 500 11.42 -14.24 -2.94
N LEU A 501 10.53 -15.02 -3.55
CA LEU A 501 10.16 -14.82 -4.95
C LEU A 501 9.11 -13.72 -5.12
N SER A 502 9.21 -13.00 -6.23
CA SER A 502 8.28 -11.93 -6.59
C SER A 502 8.05 -11.84 -8.10
N LEU A 503 6.90 -11.26 -8.48
CA LEU A 503 6.49 -11.04 -9.87
C LEU A 503 6.16 -9.57 -10.10
N GLU A 504 6.56 -9.08 -11.26
CA GLU A 504 6.44 -7.68 -11.67
C GLU A 504 5.92 -7.59 -13.11
N LYS A 505 5.32 -6.45 -13.45
CA LYS A 505 4.65 -6.23 -14.73
C LYS A 505 5.61 -6.39 -15.92
N ASP A 506 5.13 -7.04 -16.97
CA ASP A 506 5.80 -7.27 -18.27
C ASP A 506 7.06 -8.13 -18.23
N TYR A 507 7.39 -8.69 -17.07
CA TYR A 507 8.39 -9.73 -16.87
C TYR A 507 7.76 -11.12 -17.05
N THR A 508 7.41 -11.45 -18.29
CA THR A 508 6.56 -12.62 -18.63
C THR A 508 7.26 -13.97 -18.52
N HIS A 509 8.60 -13.98 -18.49
CA HIS A 509 9.43 -15.19 -18.40
C HIS A 509 10.46 -15.09 -17.28
N GLU A 510 10.31 -14.09 -16.41
CA GLU A 510 11.34 -13.71 -15.44
C GLU A 510 10.74 -13.73 -14.04
N ILE A 511 11.59 -14.08 -13.07
CA ILE A 511 11.21 -14.11 -11.66
C ILE A 511 12.12 -13.19 -10.87
N GLY A 512 11.50 -12.32 -10.08
CA GLY A 512 12.19 -11.39 -9.19
C GLY A 512 12.45 -12.02 -7.84
N MET A 513 13.39 -11.41 -7.10
CA MET A 513 13.64 -11.73 -5.69
C MET A 513 13.39 -10.49 -4.82
N ARG A 514 12.93 -10.70 -3.59
CA ARG A 514 12.74 -9.61 -2.62
C ARG A 514 14.11 -9.15 -2.10
N VAL A 515 15.02 -10.08 -1.90
CA VAL A 515 16.43 -9.83 -1.57
C VAL A 515 17.33 -10.60 -2.52
N ASP A 516 18.43 -9.99 -2.94
CA ASP A 516 19.48 -10.73 -3.64
C ASP A 516 20.23 -11.65 -2.68
N ILE A 517 19.83 -12.92 -2.61
CA ILE A 517 20.56 -13.98 -1.88
C ILE A 517 21.45 -14.82 -2.80
N GLN A 518 21.59 -14.43 -4.07
CA GLN A 518 22.51 -15.05 -5.02
C GLN A 518 23.94 -14.51 -4.84
N GLN A 519 24.12 -13.43 -4.09
CA GLN A 519 25.45 -12.91 -3.78
C GLN A 519 26.11 -13.69 -2.63
N ARG A 520 27.44 -13.70 -2.62
CA ARG A 520 28.20 -14.16 -1.45
C ARG A 520 27.79 -13.36 -0.21
N PRO A 521 27.71 -13.99 0.98
CA PRO A 521 28.16 -15.37 1.29
C PRO A 521 27.11 -16.47 1.07
N TYR A 522 25.87 -16.16 0.66
CA TYR A 522 24.77 -17.14 0.68
C TYR A 522 24.65 -17.99 -0.59
N LEU A 523 24.86 -17.37 -1.77
CA LEU A 523 24.89 -18.06 -3.08
C LEU A 523 23.69 -19.00 -3.34
N ILE A 524 22.47 -18.59 -2.96
CA ILE A 524 21.25 -19.37 -3.21
C ILE A 524 20.66 -18.95 -4.55
N GLU A 525 20.90 -19.74 -5.58
CA GLU A 525 20.42 -19.52 -6.95
C GLU A 525 18.89 -19.68 -7.05
N ILE A 526 18.25 -18.91 -7.95
CA ILE A 526 16.80 -19.01 -8.23
C ILE A 526 16.38 -20.44 -8.55
N GLU A 527 17.17 -21.16 -9.35
CA GLU A 527 16.89 -22.56 -9.68
C GLU A 527 16.89 -23.46 -8.44
N ALA A 528 17.76 -23.20 -7.46
CA ALA A 528 17.78 -23.95 -6.20
C ALA A 528 16.53 -23.67 -5.36
N ILE A 529 16.04 -22.43 -5.37
CA ILE A 529 14.76 -22.06 -4.73
C ILE A 529 13.60 -22.78 -5.41
N VAL A 530 13.56 -22.82 -6.75
CA VAL A 530 12.54 -23.56 -7.51
C VAL A 530 12.58 -25.05 -7.19
N ASP A 531 13.76 -25.66 -7.16
CA ASP A 531 13.93 -27.06 -6.78
C ASP A 531 13.47 -27.32 -5.34
N ASN A 532 13.79 -26.42 -4.40
CA ASN A 532 13.33 -26.51 -3.02
C ASN A 532 11.81 -26.44 -2.95
N ILE A 533 11.19 -25.52 -3.68
CA ILE A 533 9.73 -25.43 -3.76
C ILE A 533 9.15 -26.73 -4.30
N LYS A 534 9.61 -27.23 -5.45
CA LYS A 534 9.10 -28.48 -6.08
C LYS A 534 9.26 -29.71 -5.18
N ASN A 535 10.26 -29.72 -4.30
CA ASN A 535 10.50 -30.80 -3.35
C ASN A 535 9.93 -30.53 -1.94
N LYS A 536 9.16 -29.45 -1.75
CA LYS A 536 8.65 -28.99 -0.45
C LYS A 536 9.74 -28.90 0.62
N ARG A 537 10.88 -28.33 0.27
CA ARG A 537 12.00 -28.06 1.17
C ARG A 537 12.18 -26.57 1.35
N PHE A 538 12.74 -26.15 2.47
CA PHE A 538 13.04 -24.73 2.71
C PHE A 538 14.26 -24.58 3.62
N GLN A 539 14.98 -23.47 3.46
CA GLN A 539 16.07 -23.06 4.34
C GLN A 539 15.63 -21.84 5.14
N ILE A 540 15.93 -21.83 6.45
CA ILE A 540 15.65 -20.68 7.31
C ILE A 540 16.72 -19.61 7.07
N LEU A 541 16.29 -18.39 6.73
CA LEU A 541 17.17 -17.30 6.33
C LEU A 541 17.30 -16.17 7.37
N ARG A 542 16.87 -16.41 8.61
CA ARG A 542 17.02 -15.46 9.72
C ARG A 542 17.06 -16.15 11.09
N PRO A 543 17.45 -15.44 12.17
CA PRO A 543 17.39 -15.98 13.53
C PRO A 543 15.96 -16.36 13.95
N ILE A 544 15.84 -17.48 14.66
CA ILE A 544 14.58 -18.00 15.18
C ILE A 544 14.11 -17.17 16.38
N ASP A 545 12.94 -16.56 16.23
CA ASP A 545 12.15 -15.95 17.29
C ASP A 545 10.78 -16.64 17.42
N ASP A 546 9.95 -16.19 18.36
CA ASP A 546 8.63 -16.79 18.60
C ASP A 546 7.74 -16.74 17.35
N PHE A 547 7.77 -15.63 16.62
CA PHE A 547 7.01 -15.45 15.38
C PHE A 547 7.49 -16.40 14.27
N LEU A 548 8.80 -16.54 14.09
CA LEU A 548 9.36 -17.47 13.10
C LEU A 548 9.05 -18.92 13.49
N THR A 549 9.03 -19.25 14.78
CA THR A 549 8.65 -20.58 15.28
C THR A 549 7.23 -20.95 14.86
N GLU A 550 6.28 -20.04 14.96
CA GLU A 550 4.91 -20.26 14.46
C GLU A 550 4.87 -20.51 12.95
N ARG A 551 5.70 -19.79 12.18
CA ARG A 551 5.79 -19.96 10.72
C ARG A 551 6.46 -21.27 10.34
N ILE A 552 7.52 -21.68 11.04
CA ILE A 552 8.17 -23.00 10.88
C ILE A 552 7.14 -24.10 11.16
N ASN A 553 6.43 -24.02 12.28
CA ASN A 553 5.37 -24.97 12.63
C ASN A 553 4.28 -25.06 11.55
N LYS A 554 3.88 -23.93 10.96
CA LYS A 554 2.96 -23.90 9.81
C LYS A 554 3.54 -24.64 8.60
N MET A 555 4.81 -24.39 8.25
CA MET A 555 5.44 -25.05 7.09
C MET A 555 5.58 -26.56 7.30
N VAL A 556 6.06 -26.99 8.48
CA VAL A 556 6.34 -28.40 8.78
C VAL A 556 5.06 -29.18 9.09
N ASN A 557 4.30 -28.74 10.10
CA ASN A 557 3.22 -29.57 10.66
C ASN A 557 1.92 -29.48 9.85
N ILE A 558 1.68 -28.35 9.19
CA ILE A 558 0.44 -28.13 8.42
C ILE A 558 0.67 -28.35 6.93
N ARG A 559 1.78 -27.82 6.37
CA ARG A 559 2.02 -27.87 4.92
C ARG A 559 2.93 -29.02 4.49
N HIS A 560 3.50 -29.75 5.45
CA HIS A 560 4.39 -30.89 5.24
C HIS A 560 5.64 -30.54 4.42
N TRP A 561 6.25 -29.40 4.73
CA TRP A 561 7.55 -29.01 4.20
C TRP A 561 8.67 -29.48 5.12
N THR A 562 9.84 -29.74 4.54
CA THR A 562 11.04 -30.20 5.27
C THR A 562 12.07 -29.08 5.36
N GLN A 563 12.49 -28.74 6.58
CA GLN A 563 13.61 -27.81 6.79
C GLN A 563 14.92 -28.46 6.32
N MET A 564 15.73 -27.69 5.62
CA MET A 564 17.09 -28.07 5.21
C MET A 564 18.14 -27.26 5.94
N GLY A 565 19.19 -27.95 6.37
CA GLY A 565 20.38 -27.34 6.95
C GLY A 565 20.10 -26.57 8.25
N GLU A 566 21.16 -25.92 8.73
CA GLU A 566 21.08 -25.00 9.85
C GLU A 566 20.53 -23.63 9.39
N PRO A 567 19.82 -22.90 10.27
CA PRO A 567 19.41 -21.53 10.00
C PRO A 567 20.60 -20.65 9.58
N SER A 568 20.48 -19.99 8.44
CA SER A 568 21.43 -18.99 7.97
C SER A 568 20.86 -17.62 8.28
N SER A 569 21.59 -16.74 8.97
CA SER A 569 21.12 -15.35 9.17
C SER A 569 21.49 -14.52 7.95
N VAL A 570 20.65 -14.55 6.92
CA VAL A 570 20.86 -13.77 5.71
C VAL A 570 20.70 -12.29 6.01
N VAL A 571 21.84 -11.62 6.06
CA VAL A 571 21.94 -10.16 6.03
C VAL A 571 22.45 -9.80 4.64
N PRO A 572 21.64 -9.17 3.78
CA PRO A 572 22.10 -8.77 2.45
C PRO A 572 23.32 -7.85 2.54
N ASN A 573 24.12 -7.76 1.48
CA ASN A 573 25.37 -7.00 1.48
C ASN A 573 25.19 -5.54 1.96
N PRO A 574 26.21 -4.94 2.60
CA PRO A 574 26.19 -3.52 2.90
C PRO A 574 25.99 -2.71 1.62
N ASN A 575 25.48 -1.48 1.76
CA ASN A 575 25.54 -0.51 0.68
C ASN A 575 27.02 -0.40 0.20
N PRO A 576 27.31 -0.30 -1.11
CA PRO A 576 28.68 -0.23 -1.65
C PRO A 576 29.60 0.83 -1.01
N LYS A 577 29.01 1.85 -0.38
CA LYS A 577 29.73 2.87 0.39
C LYS A 577 30.37 2.34 1.69
N TYR A 578 29.94 1.20 2.19
CA TYR A 578 30.43 0.59 3.43
C TYR A 578 31.00 -0.79 3.12
N SER A 579 32.21 -1.06 3.61
CA SER A 579 32.85 -2.36 3.42
C SER A 579 32.23 -3.46 4.29
N ALA A 580 31.48 -3.09 5.35
CA ALA A 580 30.95 -4.02 6.34
C ALA A 580 29.56 -3.65 6.90
N VAL A 581 28.84 -4.65 7.41
CA VAL A 581 27.63 -4.50 8.23
C VAL A 581 27.89 -5.02 9.64
N LEU A 582 27.37 -4.31 10.64
CA LEU A 582 27.31 -4.78 12.03
C LEU A 582 25.92 -5.33 12.31
N VAL A 583 25.86 -6.61 12.70
CA VAL A 583 24.61 -7.32 12.97
C VAL A 583 24.51 -7.56 14.47
N PRO A 584 23.62 -6.87 15.21
CA PRO A 584 23.43 -7.12 16.63
C PRO A 584 23.00 -8.57 16.88
N LEU A 585 23.72 -9.26 17.77
CA LEU A 585 23.33 -10.60 18.20
C LEU A 585 22.30 -10.49 19.34
N PRO A 586 21.11 -11.11 19.20
CA PRO A 586 20.15 -11.18 20.30
C PRO A 586 20.73 -11.94 21.49
N SER A 587 20.51 -11.43 22.70
CA SER A 587 20.99 -12.09 23.93
C SER A 587 20.48 -13.54 24.13
N PRO A 588 19.29 -13.94 23.63
CA PRO A 588 18.87 -15.34 23.68
C PRO A 588 19.58 -16.26 22.68
N SER A 589 20.28 -15.72 21.69
CA SER A 589 20.92 -16.55 20.66
C SER A 589 22.08 -17.37 21.24
N LYS A 590 22.23 -18.60 20.75
CA LYS A 590 23.30 -19.51 21.18
C LYS A 590 24.69 -18.85 21.04
N LEU A 591 24.95 -18.21 19.90
CA LEU A 591 26.22 -17.53 19.64
C LEU A 591 26.48 -16.40 20.64
N TYR A 592 25.46 -15.61 21.00
CA TYR A 592 25.61 -14.58 22.03
C TYR A 592 25.98 -15.20 23.38
N GLN A 593 25.27 -16.25 23.79
CA GLN A 593 25.51 -16.92 25.07
C GLN A 593 26.91 -17.56 25.13
N ASP A 594 27.37 -18.13 24.03
CA ASP A 594 28.70 -18.73 23.94
C ASP A 594 29.80 -17.65 24.03
N LEU A 595 29.67 -16.54 23.28
CA LEU A 595 30.59 -15.40 23.36
C LEU A 595 30.56 -14.71 24.74
N GLN A 596 29.38 -14.61 25.36
CA GLN A 596 29.24 -14.08 26.72
C GLN A 596 30.00 -14.94 27.73
N LYS A 597 29.86 -16.26 27.66
CA LYS A 597 30.61 -17.20 28.51
C LYS A 597 32.11 -17.08 28.28
N ASP A 598 32.55 -16.94 27.03
CA ASP A 598 33.98 -16.78 26.74
C ASP A 598 34.54 -15.46 27.24
N MET A 599 33.78 -14.37 27.12
CA MET A 599 34.17 -13.06 27.64
C MET A 599 34.25 -13.03 29.17
N GLN A 600 33.34 -13.74 29.86
CA GLN A 600 33.37 -13.90 31.32
C GLN A 600 34.64 -14.60 31.82
N LYS A 601 35.30 -15.42 30.99
CA LYS A 601 36.56 -16.08 31.36
C LYS A 601 37.75 -15.10 31.43
N ILE A 602 37.64 -13.95 30.76
CA ILE A 602 38.73 -12.98 30.61
C ILE A 602 38.61 -11.85 31.65
N GLY A 603 37.40 -11.61 32.18
CA GLY A 603 37.16 -10.68 33.29
C GLY A 603 35.69 -10.34 33.50
N ASN A 604 35.42 -9.51 34.51
CA ASN A 604 34.07 -9.04 34.86
C ASN A 604 33.63 -7.85 34.00
N ALA A 605 33.64 -8.01 32.67
CA ALA A 605 33.14 -6.98 31.75
C ALA A 605 31.60 -7.01 31.70
N THR A 606 30.96 -5.85 31.82
CA THR A 606 29.52 -5.72 31.54
C THR A 606 29.33 -5.58 30.03
N ILE A 607 28.75 -6.59 29.40
CA ILE A 607 28.50 -6.59 27.95
C ILE A 607 27.33 -5.66 27.64
N VAL A 608 27.60 -4.56 26.93
CA VAL A 608 26.57 -3.62 26.45
C VAL A 608 25.87 -4.16 25.21
N SER A 609 26.64 -4.71 24.26
CA SER A 609 26.13 -5.36 23.05
C SER A 609 27.19 -6.29 22.47
N ILE A 610 26.75 -7.25 21.65
CA ILE A 610 27.62 -8.05 20.79
C ILE A 610 27.11 -7.87 19.37
N GLU A 611 27.99 -7.46 18.47
CA GLU A 611 27.67 -7.23 17.06
C GLU A 611 28.56 -8.14 16.21
N GLN A 612 27.96 -8.91 15.32
CA GLN A 612 28.67 -9.71 14.34
C GLN A 612 29.09 -8.81 13.18
N VAL A 613 30.39 -8.78 12.89
CA VAL A 613 30.94 -8.09 11.70
C VAL A 613 30.71 -8.97 10.48
N LYS A 614 30.09 -8.41 9.44
CA LYS A 614 29.90 -9.03 8.14
C LYS A 614 30.54 -8.16 7.07
N ASN A 615 31.74 -8.53 6.65
CA ASN A 615 32.50 -7.88 5.57
C ASN A 615 32.89 -8.95 4.53
N PRO A 616 32.14 -9.08 3.42
CA PRO A 616 32.37 -10.13 2.43
C PRO A 616 33.76 -10.11 1.81
N LEU A 617 34.34 -8.92 1.60
CA LEU A 617 35.67 -8.78 1.00
C LEU A 617 36.75 -9.32 1.95
N LEU A 618 36.65 -8.99 3.25
CA LEU A 618 37.58 -9.50 4.26
C LEU A 618 37.38 -10.99 4.52
N GLU A 619 36.13 -11.48 4.48
CA GLU A 619 35.84 -12.91 4.61
C GLU A 619 36.43 -13.70 3.44
N ASP A 620 36.29 -13.20 2.21
CA ASP A 620 36.91 -13.80 1.01
C ASP A 620 38.44 -13.76 1.08
N ALA A 621 39.03 -12.65 1.51
CA ALA A 621 40.48 -12.53 1.70
C ALA A 621 40.97 -13.50 2.78
N TYR A 622 40.24 -13.59 3.90
CA TYR A 622 40.54 -14.50 5.01
C TYR A 622 40.49 -15.96 4.57
N GLU A 623 39.40 -16.39 3.93
CA GLU A 623 39.24 -17.77 3.46
C GLU A 623 40.24 -18.14 2.36
N SER A 624 40.60 -17.19 1.49
CA SER A 624 41.65 -17.39 0.49
C SER A 624 43.02 -17.60 1.16
N MET A 625 43.35 -16.77 2.15
CA MET A 625 44.60 -16.89 2.91
C MET A 625 44.64 -18.17 3.74
N LYS A 626 43.54 -18.52 4.41
CA LYS A 626 43.38 -19.77 5.17
C LYS A 626 43.63 -21.00 4.29
N LYS A 627 43.09 -21.04 3.08
CA LYS A 627 43.35 -22.12 2.11
C LYS A 627 44.82 -22.17 1.69
N LEU A 628 45.47 -21.01 1.53
CA LEU A 628 46.89 -20.93 1.18
C LEU A 628 47.78 -21.44 2.32
N ILE A 629 47.51 -21.02 3.57
CA ILE A 629 48.20 -21.50 4.78
C ILE A 629 47.98 -23.01 4.95
N ALA A 630 46.75 -23.49 4.77
CA ALA A 630 46.44 -24.92 4.84
C ALA A 630 47.34 -25.72 3.88
N LYS A 631 47.53 -25.27 2.63
CA LYS A 631 48.43 -25.93 1.68
C LYS A 631 49.90 -25.97 2.12
N GLN A 632 50.33 -25.00 2.93
CA GLN A 632 51.70 -24.87 3.43
C GLN A 632 51.93 -25.61 4.76
N CYS A 633 50.87 -25.92 5.50
CA CYS A 633 50.94 -26.63 6.78
C CYS A 633 50.84 -28.15 6.63
N LYS A 634 51.52 -28.87 7.52
CA LYS A 634 51.47 -30.34 7.58
C LYS A 634 50.03 -30.82 7.85
N GLY A 635 49.53 -31.72 6.99
CA GLY A 635 48.19 -32.27 7.13
C GLY A 635 47.06 -31.35 6.65
N SER A 636 47.38 -30.32 5.85
CA SER A 636 46.39 -29.40 5.29
C SER A 636 45.54 -28.66 6.32
N ASN A 637 46.09 -28.45 7.53
CA ASN A 637 45.38 -27.81 8.64
C ASN A 637 45.95 -26.39 8.86
N PRO A 638 45.16 -25.33 8.67
CA PRO A 638 45.60 -23.95 8.90
C PRO A 638 45.72 -23.56 10.38
N ASN A 639 45.35 -24.45 11.33
CA ASN A 639 45.36 -24.20 12.78
C ASN A 639 44.57 -22.93 13.17
N GLU A 640 43.39 -22.77 12.57
CA GLU A 640 42.47 -21.67 12.84
C GLU A 640 42.01 -21.66 14.31
N ARG A 641 41.96 -20.47 14.91
CA ARG A 641 41.55 -20.25 16.30
C ARG A 641 40.69 -19.00 16.43
N SER A 642 39.75 -19.03 17.36
CA SER A 642 39.00 -17.85 17.79
C SER A 642 39.69 -17.21 18.99
N LEU A 643 40.09 -15.94 18.85
CA LEU A 643 40.85 -15.18 19.84
C LEU A 643 40.24 -13.79 20.03
N PHE A 644 40.60 -13.13 21.13
CA PHE A 644 40.16 -11.76 21.43
C PHE A 644 41.21 -10.74 21.00
N HIS A 645 40.75 -9.62 20.43
CA HIS A 645 41.57 -8.47 20.10
C HIS A 645 40.93 -7.21 20.69
N GLY A 646 41.68 -6.45 21.49
CA GLY A 646 41.24 -5.18 22.07
C GLY A 646 41.86 -4.00 21.32
N THR A 647 41.06 -2.99 20.98
CA THR A 647 41.50 -1.78 20.29
C THR A 647 40.81 -0.53 20.84
N LYS A 648 41.29 0.65 20.46
CA LYS A 648 40.67 1.96 20.74
C LYS A 648 39.54 2.26 19.74
N GLY A 649 38.65 3.19 20.10
CA GLY A 649 37.39 3.43 19.36
C GLY A 649 37.56 3.72 17.86
N ASP A 650 38.54 4.53 17.48
CA ASP A 650 38.89 4.83 16.08
C ASP A 650 39.42 3.61 15.32
N GLY A 651 40.06 2.66 15.99
CA GLY A 651 40.51 1.41 15.39
C GLY A 651 39.38 0.42 15.09
N ILE A 652 38.22 0.55 15.74
CA ILE A 652 37.08 -0.34 15.50
C ILE A 652 36.56 -0.17 14.08
N ASP A 653 36.35 1.07 13.64
CA ASP A 653 35.85 1.37 12.30
C ASP A 653 36.83 0.89 11.22
N GLY A 654 38.12 1.14 11.42
CA GLY A 654 39.14 0.71 10.45
C GLY A 654 39.31 -0.80 10.36
N ILE A 655 39.30 -1.54 11.47
CA ILE A 655 39.33 -3.03 11.44
C ILE A 655 38.06 -3.58 10.79
N ARG A 656 36.90 -2.99 11.12
CA ARG A 656 35.62 -3.40 10.54
C ARG A 656 35.64 -3.26 9.01
N ASP A 657 36.13 -2.12 8.50
CA ASP A 657 36.00 -1.78 7.09
C ASP A 657 37.16 -2.32 6.23
N ASP A 658 38.39 -2.22 6.74
CA ASP A 658 39.62 -2.55 5.99
C ASP A 658 40.32 -3.82 6.49
N GLY A 659 39.89 -4.37 7.62
CA GLY A 659 40.51 -5.54 8.24
C GLY A 659 41.74 -5.20 9.07
N PHE A 660 42.49 -6.24 9.44
CA PHE A 660 43.74 -6.08 10.17
C PHE A 660 44.90 -5.78 9.21
N ASP A 661 45.63 -4.70 9.49
CA ASP A 661 46.90 -4.35 8.85
C ASP A 661 47.93 -3.86 9.89
N ASP A 662 49.06 -3.33 9.41
CA ASP A 662 50.18 -2.86 10.21
C ASP A 662 49.85 -1.68 11.13
N ARG A 663 48.75 -0.95 10.89
CA ARG A 663 48.29 0.15 11.76
C ARG A 663 47.85 -0.34 13.14
N TYR A 664 47.46 -1.61 13.26
CA TYR A 664 47.03 -2.23 14.52
C TYR A 664 48.12 -3.06 15.18
N PHE A 665 49.36 -2.95 14.68
CA PHE A 665 50.53 -3.54 15.29
C PHE A 665 50.87 -2.84 16.62
N SER A 666 51.25 -3.63 17.63
CA SER A 666 51.72 -3.12 18.92
C SER A 666 53.25 -3.16 18.99
N PRO A 667 53.96 -2.04 18.78
CA PRO A 667 55.43 -2.02 18.82
C PRO A 667 56.03 -2.33 20.20
N SER A 668 55.21 -2.34 21.25
CA SER A 668 55.55 -2.76 22.61
C SER A 668 55.26 -4.24 22.89
N GLY A 669 54.90 -5.04 21.88
CA GLY A 669 54.55 -6.45 22.03
C GLY A 669 55.77 -7.35 22.32
N ASN A 670 55.63 -8.26 23.29
CA ASN A 670 56.71 -9.17 23.71
C ASN A 670 57.09 -10.27 22.69
N TRP A 671 56.35 -10.39 21.58
CA TRP A 671 56.45 -11.54 20.66
C TRP A 671 56.69 -11.13 19.19
N GLY A 672 57.18 -9.91 18.94
CA GLY A 672 57.69 -9.51 17.62
C GLY A 672 57.94 -8.01 17.42
N THR A 673 59.01 -7.73 16.66
CA THR A 673 59.27 -6.53 15.83
C THR A 673 59.48 -6.98 14.40
#